data_AF-A0A1Z4IF51-F1
#
_entry.id   AF-A0A1Z4IF51-F1
#
_cell.length_a   1.000
_cell.length_b   1.000
_cell.length_c   1.000
_cell.angle_alpha   90.00
_cell.angle_beta   90.00
_cell.angle_gamma   90.00
#
_symmetry.space_group_name_H-M   'P 1'
#
loop_
_entity.id
_entity.type
_entity.pdbx_description
1 polymer ?
#
loop_
_entity_poly.entity_id
_entity_poly.type
_entity_poly.pdbx_seq_one_letter_code
_entity_poly.pdbx_strand_id
1 'polypeptide(L)'
;MSLQSGLDAFQAGRYQEAVQLLEQFCRNCADQNSSDYLSAQMWLMKAYQGAGEPEKAAIMCQKLMMSQNPEVRSWAEKASQTLPQNLQSQSSAIQKAGRAATAGVKLAMGGVGGSLVLASGVTMTLLFGMVLALGLSLVFILGSDDPLQGLAIAIGITLVFNILAFFLSPFLMDLTQNWLYQTRWVELAEVESYSPETARVIRQVCQQKNLKVPRLGIINDQNPTAFTYGSLPNSARLVVSQGLFTYLDDDEVATVYAHELGHIVHWDFAVMTIASTLVQICYLIYSTARRLGRGGGDSKIKDAMQTAALMAYIFYLVGTYLVLYLSRTREYFADHFAAETTGNPNGLSRALVKIAYGILEEGSRSQEPSRLIEGTRALGIYDPKAAASTGTAYRIASDTQKIGRVFLWDIFNPWGWWMELNSTHPLTGKRVRALSTYAEQLGLPTEFDMGRVIGEGKTLSKSKLYGNFFLDVVLYGAETIGLLAGLVIATILWTSNSPWAFAAPFIGVGVGIIIKALVMFPDYKQAPETDVLTLMSDPYASPLRGQPAKLEGVLIGRGDAGYQFGSDLKIQDRSGMLYLHYASRFGPIGNFLFGMKRVQSLLGQDVGAVGWFRRGVAPWMDLIQLQSENGTIVNSYHRFWSFILGGGLIVVGIALSVFFSS
;
A
#
# COMPACT_ATOMS: atom_id res chain seq x y z
N MET A 1 7.88 31.01 34.15
CA MET A 1 9.28 30.68 34.51
C MET A 1 10.20 31.60 33.74
N SER A 2 11.28 32.09 34.35
CA SER A 2 12.17 33.08 33.73
C SER A 2 13.32 32.41 32.98
N LEU A 3 13.72 32.99 31.85
CA LEU A 3 14.97 32.66 31.14
C LEU A 3 16.17 32.52 32.09
N GLN A 4 16.22 33.37 33.12
CA GLN A 4 17.26 33.36 34.16
C GLN A 4 17.39 32.00 34.87
N SER A 5 16.28 31.33 35.18
CA SER A 5 16.33 30.04 35.87
C SER A 5 17.04 28.95 35.05
N GLY A 6 16.84 28.93 33.72
CA GLY A 6 17.56 28.04 32.81
C GLY A 6 19.03 28.39 32.67
N LEU A 7 19.38 29.68 32.68
CA LEU A 7 20.77 30.15 32.63
C LEU A 7 21.55 29.80 33.91
N ASP A 8 20.94 29.99 35.08
CA ASP A 8 21.55 29.68 36.37
C ASP A 8 21.81 28.16 36.50
N ALA A 9 20.88 27.32 36.01
CA ALA A 9 21.08 25.88 35.93
C ALA A 9 22.23 25.49 34.99
N PHE A 10 22.34 26.17 33.84
CA PHE A 10 23.44 25.95 32.89
C PHE A 10 24.79 26.34 33.50
N GLN A 11 24.89 27.49 34.16
CA GLN A 11 26.12 27.96 34.82
C GLN A 11 26.54 27.06 35.99
N ALA A 12 25.58 26.44 36.67
CA ALA A 12 25.83 25.44 37.72
C ALA A 12 26.25 24.05 37.17
N GLY A 13 26.40 23.88 35.85
CA GLY A 13 26.76 22.60 35.22
C GLY A 13 25.64 21.56 35.21
N ARG A 14 24.40 21.94 35.55
CA ARG A 14 23.22 21.06 35.58
C ARG A 14 22.52 21.08 34.22
N TYR A 15 23.18 20.53 33.21
CA TYR A 15 22.76 20.68 31.80
C TYR A 15 21.38 20.10 31.49
N GLN A 16 20.99 18.94 32.05
CA GLN A 16 19.65 18.36 31.82
C GLN A 16 18.52 19.20 32.43
N GLU A 17 18.75 19.79 33.61
CA GLU A 17 17.80 20.71 34.25
C GLU A 17 17.67 22.02 33.46
N ALA A 18 18.80 22.54 32.95
CA ALA A 18 18.81 23.67 32.04
C ALA A 18 18.01 23.41 30.76
N VAL A 19 18.15 22.22 30.13
CA VAL A 19 17.37 21.83 28.95
C VAL A 19 15.87 21.88 29.25
N GLN A 20 15.42 21.27 30.36
CA GLN A 20 14.00 21.24 30.73
C GLN A 20 13.44 22.66 30.94
N LEU A 21 14.16 23.50 31.69
CA LEU A 21 13.74 24.88 31.99
C LEU A 21 13.71 25.76 30.73
N LEU A 22 14.71 25.63 29.85
CA LEU A 22 14.80 26.40 28.61
C LEU A 22 13.79 25.93 27.55
N GLU A 23 13.52 24.63 27.44
CA GLU A 23 12.46 24.10 26.58
C GLU A 23 11.09 24.60 27.03
N GLN A 24 10.81 24.54 28.34
CA GLN A 24 9.55 25.01 28.92
C GLN A 24 9.38 26.52 28.73
N PHE A 25 10.45 27.30 28.83
CA PHE A 25 10.43 28.73 28.50
C PHE A 25 10.11 28.96 27.02
N CYS A 26 10.77 28.24 26.12
CA CYS A 26 10.53 28.36 24.67
C CYS A 26 9.09 27.96 24.28
N ARG A 27 8.50 26.94 24.91
CA ARG A 27 7.12 26.51 24.65
C ARG A 27 6.07 27.53 25.09
N ASN A 28 6.36 28.27 26.16
CA ASN A 28 5.43 29.23 26.75
C ASN A 28 5.60 30.67 26.22
N CYS A 29 6.57 30.91 25.34
CA CYS A 29 6.82 32.23 24.78
C CYS A 29 5.88 32.50 23.59
N ALA A 30 5.04 33.54 23.69
CA ALA A 30 4.08 33.90 22.65
C ALA A 30 4.74 34.56 21.43
N ASP A 31 5.87 35.27 21.63
CA ASP A 31 6.61 35.95 20.58
C ASP A 31 7.93 35.22 20.26
N GLN A 32 7.91 34.47 19.16
CA GLN A 32 9.03 33.65 18.68
C GLN A 32 10.17 34.48 18.05
N ASN A 33 10.05 35.80 17.97
CA ASN A 33 11.10 36.70 17.50
C ASN A 33 11.64 37.62 18.60
N SER A 34 11.15 37.50 19.84
CA SER A 34 11.66 38.26 20.98
C SER A 34 13.14 37.95 21.27
N SER A 35 13.89 38.95 21.75
CA SER A 35 15.30 38.80 22.12
C SER A 35 15.51 37.71 23.19
N ASP A 36 14.58 37.61 24.13
CA ASP A 36 14.62 36.61 25.20
C ASP A 36 14.39 35.19 24.66
N TYR A 37 13.50 35.00 23.68
CA TYR A 37 13.27 33.72 23.04
C TYR A 37 14.49 33.26 22.22
N LEU A 38 15.07 34.17 21.42
CA LEU A 38 16.27 33.87 20.64
C LEU A 38 17.45 33.55 21.56
N SER A 39 17.61 34.31 22.65
CA SER A 39 18.61 34.02 23.69
C SER A 39 18.37 32.65 24.33
N ALA A 40 17.11 32.32 24.67
CA ALA A 40 16.76 31.02 25.22
C ALA A 40 17.14 29.87 24.28
N GLN A 41 16.91 30.00 22.98
CA GLN A 41 17.28 29.00 21.99
C GLN A 41 18.79 28.84 21.83
N MET A 42 19.56 29.94 21.86
CA MET A 42 21.02 29.88 21.82
C MET A 42 21.59 29.14 23.04
N TRP A 43 21.05 29.39 24.23
CA TRP A 43 21.46 28.72 25.46
C TRP A 43 20.96 27.27 25.52
N LEU A 44 19.78 26.99 24.97
CA LEU A 44 19.25 25.63 24.85
C LEU A 44 20.15 24.77 23.96
N MET A 45 20.66 25.32 22.85
CA MET A 45 21.64 24.63 22.01
C MET A 45 22.90 24.25 22.80
N LYS A 46 23.47 25.19 23.56
CA LYS A 46 24.62 24.90 24.43
C LYS A 46 24.29 23.90 25.52
N ALA A 47 23.08 23.95 26.08
CA ALA A 47 22.61 23.01 27.10
C ALA A 47 22.52 21.58 26.55
N TYR A 48 22.02 21.40 25.32
CA TYR A 48 22.06 20.10 24.63
C TYR A 48 23.48 19.60 24.41
N GLN A 49 24.42 20.49 24.05
CA GLN A 49 25.82 20.12 23.89
C GLN A 49 26.44 19.67 25.23
N GLY A 50 26.17 20.38 26.32
CA GLY A 50 26.63 20.03 27.67
C GLY A 50 25.96 18.78 28.26
N ALA A 51 24.73 18.49 27.86
CA ALA A 51 23.96 17.32 28.29
C ALA A 51 24.33 16.02 27.55
N GLY A 52 25.23 16.08 26.56
CA GLY A 52 25.61 14.92 25.75
C GLY A 52 24.59 14.57 24.66
N GLU A 53 23.78 15.53 24.21
CA GLU A 53 22.78 15.37 23.14
C GLU A 53 23.18 16.15 21.87
N PRO A 54 24.26 15.75 21.17
CA PRO A 54 24.84 16.55 20.10
C PRO A 54 23.97 16.62 18.84
N GLU A 55 23.08 15.64 18.61
CA GLU A 55 22.10 15.65 17.51
C GLU A 55 21.06 16.77 17.68
N LYS A 56 20.51 16.93 18.89
CA LYS A 56 19.54 18.00 19.19
C LYS A 56 20.20 19.38 19.12
N ALA A 57 21.46 19.49 19.58
CA ALA A 57 22.24 20.70 19.43
C ALA A 57 22.44 21.09 17.96
N ALA A 58 22.70 20.11 17.07
CA ALA A 58 22.87 20.34 15.64
C ALA A 58 21.56 20.82 14.96
N ILE A 59 20.43 20.17 15.26
CA ILE A 59 19.10 20.59 14.75
C ILE A 59 18.78 22.02 15.22
N MET A 60 19.03 22.32 16.50
CA MET A 60 18.80 23.65 17.06
C MET A 60 19.71 24.70 16.40
N CYS A 61 20.98 24.36 16.12
CA CYS A 61 21.92 25.22 15.42
C CYS A 61 21.45 25.54 13.99
N GLN A 62 20.95 24.55 13.24
CA GLN A 62 20.39 24.77 11.89
C GLN A 62 19.18 25.70 11.91
N LYS A 63 18.26 25.49 12.87
CA LYS A 63 17.10 26.37 13.05
C LYS A 63 17.53 27.82 13.35
N LEU A 64 18.58 28.02 14.14
CA LEU A 64 19.14 29.35 14.42
C LEU A 64 19.83 29.98 13.19
N MET A 65 20.43 29.19 12.29
CA MET A 65 20.97 29.68 11.01
C MET A 65 19.87 30.21 10.08
N MET A 66 18.67 29.65 10.15
CA MET A 66 17.50 30.12 9.39
C MET A 66 16.76 31.31 10.05
N SER A 67 17.24 31.80 11.20
CA SER A 67 16.62 32.93 11.90
C SER A 67 16.65 34.22 11.05
N GLN A 68 15.62 35.05 11.19
CA GLN A 68 15.53 36.37 10.55
C GLN A 68 16.49 37.40 11.20
N ASN A 69 16.99 37.14 12.41
CA ASN A 69 17.94 38.00 13.10
C ASN A 69 19.39 37.75 12.62
N PRO A 70 20.08 38.76 12.03
CA PRO A 70 21.42 38.59 11.48
C PRO A 70 22.49 38.29 12.55
N GLU A 71 22.35 38.77 13.78
CA GLU A 71 23.31 38.49 14.86
C GLU A 71 23.25 37.02 15.27
N VAL A 72 22.03 36.49 15.43
CA VAL A 72 21.78 35.07 15.77
C VAL A 72 22.30 34.15 14.67
N ARG A 73 22.10 34.51 13.40
CA ARG A 73 22.62 33.76 12.25
C ARG A 73 24.15 33.69 12.27
N SER A 74 24.81 34.85 12.42
CA SER A 74 26.28 34.93 12.47
C SER A 74 26.87 34.16 13.66
N TRP A 75 26.15 34.15 14.79
CA TRP A 75 26.53 33.38 15.96
C TRP A 75 26.37 31.88 15.72
N ALA A 76 25.26 31.45 15.13
CA ALA A 76 24.99 30.05 14.81
C ALA A 76 25.99 29.49 13.80
N GLU A 77 26.38 30.28 12.79
CA GLU A 77 27.44 29.90 11.84
C GLU A 77 28.78 29.64 12.54
N LYS A 78 29.18 30.49 13.50
CA LYS A 78 30.39 30.26 14.30
C LYS A 78 30.25 29.07 15.24
N ALA A 79 29.09 28.91 15.88
CA ALA A 79 28.83 27.79 16.78
C ALA A 79 28.83 26.46 16.04
N SER A 80 28.36 26.44 14.78
CA SER A 80 28.35 25.24 13.94
C SER A 80 29.74 24.64 13.78
N GLN A 81 30.80 25.46 13.72
CA GLN A 81 32.20 25.02 13.56
C GLN A 81 32.73 24.26 14.79
N THR A 82 32.09 24.43 15.95
CA THR A 82 32.45 23.75 17.20
C THR A 82 31.72 22.42 17.40
N LEU A 83 30.75 22.10 16.53
CA LEU A 83 30.08 20.81 16.52
C LEU A 83 30.92 19.77 15.75
N PRO A 84 30.94 18.49 16.17
CA PRO A 84 31.72 17.47 15.47
C PRO A 84 31.30 17.35 14.00
N GLN A 85 32.27 17.30 13.07
CA GLN A 85 32.03 17.24 11.62
C GLN A 85 31.09 16.10 11.19
N ASN A 86 31.07 14.97 11.93
CA ASN A 86 30.17 13.85 11.67
C ASN A 86 28.67 14.17 11.89
N LEU A 87 28.34 15.27 12.58
CA LEU A 87 26.97 15.75 12.81
C LEU A 87 26.58 16.91 11.89
N GLN A 88 27.55 17.66 11.37
CA GLN A 88 27.31 18.62 10.27
C GLN A 88 26.85 17.90 8.99
N SER A 89 27.21 16.62 8.83
CA SER A 89 26.83 15.76 7.71
C SER A 89 25.52 14.98 7.88
N GLN A 90 24.80 15.08 9.02
CA GLN A 90 23.57 14.32 9.25
C GLN A 90 22.28 14.98 8.75
N SER A 91 22.40 16.16 8.15
CA SER A 91 21.42 16.74 7.25
C SER A 91 22.09 16.98 5.90
N SER A 92 22.66 15.93 5.30
CA SER A 92 22.74 15.95 3.85
C SER A 92 21.30 15.81 3.37
N ALA A 93 20.72 16.91 2.87
CA ALA A 93 19.77 16.77 1.79
C ALA A 93 20.37 15.74 0.83
N ILE A 94 19.65 14.65 0.56
CA ILE A 94 20.09 13.56 -0.33
C ILE A 94 20.82 14.23 -1.49
N GLN A 95 22.12 13.95 -1.65
CA GLN A 95 22.87 14.55 -2.74
C GLN A 95 22.25 14.02 -4.02
N LYS A 96 21.36 14.82 -4.60
CA LYS A 96 20.58 14.42 -5.77
C LYS A 96 21.57 14.05 -6.86
N ALA A 97 21.48 12.81 -7.31
CA ALA A 97 22.18 12.36 -8.49
C ALA A 97 21.83 13.32 -9.63
N GLY A 98 22.84 13.69 -10.40
CA GLY A 98 22.65 14.48 -11.61
C GLY A 98 21.75 13.76 -12.62
N ARG A 99 21.43 14.46 -13.70
CA ARG A 99 20.70 13.87 -14.84
C ARG A 99 21.67 13.38 -15.88
N ALA A 100 21.33 12.29 -16.56
CA ALA A 100 22.11 11.80 -17.68
C ALA A 100 21.83 12.63 -18.94
N ALA A 101 22.88 12.96 -19.69
CA ALA A 101 22.75 13.66 -20.97
C ALA A 101 22.31 12.73 -22.13
N THR A 102 22.52 11.42 -21.98
CA THR A 102 22.18 10.41 -22.99
C THR A 102 20.84 9.75 -22.68
N ALA A 103 19.90 9.83 -23.62
CA ALA A 103 18.65 9.08 -23.59
C ALA A 103 18.87 7.69 -24.21
N GLY A 104 18.54 6.63 -23.46
CA GLY A 104 18.66 5.26 -23.93
C GLY A 104 18.93 4.30 -22.79
N VAL A 105 17.85 3.78 -22.20
CA VAL A 105 17.91 2.77 -21.15
C VAL A 105 17.33 1.47 -21.72
N LYS A 106 17.82 0.31 -21.28
CA LYS A 106 17.17 -0.98 -21.53
C LYS A 106 16.20 -1.28 -20.41
N LEU A 107 14.97 -1.66 -20.78
CA LEU A 107 13.94 -2.09 -19.84
C LEU A 107 14.47 -3.18 -18.89
N ALA A 108 14.19 -3.05 -17.60
CA ALA A 108 14.69 -3.96 -16.57
C ALA A 108 13.93 -5.29 -16.52
N MET A 109 12.77 -5.38 -17.18
CA MET A 109 11.98 -6.61 -17.30
C MET A 109 12.50 -7.53 -18.40
N GLY A 110 12.54 -8.83 -18.11
CA GLY A 110 12.85 -9.88 -19.09
C GLY A 110 11.60 -10.68 -19.52
N GLY A 111 11.76 -11.54 -20.53
CA GLY A 111 10.69 -12.42 -21.02
C GLY A 111 9.57 -11.70 -21.78
N VAL A 112 8.35 -12.21 -21.70
CA VAL A 112 7.16 -11.64 -22.39
C VAL A 112 6.87 -10.21 -21.91
N GLY A 113 7.13 -9.90 -20.63
CA GLY A 113 7.03 -8.55 -20.07
C GLY A 113 8.12 -7.59 -20.55
N GLY A 114 9.16 -8.08 -21.22
CA GLY A 114 10.27 -7.29 -21.76
C GLY A 114 9.90 -6.44 -22.98
N SER A 115 8.73 -6.70 -23.59
CA SER A 115 8.20 -5.94 -24.72
C SER A 115 6.73 -5.66 -24.51
N LEU A 116 6.35 -4.38 -24.51
CA LEU A 116 4.97 -3.96 -24.27
C LEU A 116 4.03 -4.52 -25.34
N VAL A 117 4.52 -4.62 -26.58
CA VAL A 117 3.79 -5.18 -27.71
C VAL A 117 3.57 -6.68 -27.52
N LEU A 118 4.60 -7.43 -27.10
CA LEU A 118 4.46 -8.87 -26.85
C LEU A 118 3.55 -9.14 -25.65
N ALA A 119 3.74 -8.43 -24.52
CA ALA A 119 2.91 -8.58 -23.33
C ALA A 119 1.44 -8.26 -23.63
N SER A 120 1.17 -7.15 -24.33
CA SER A 120 -0.18 -6.79 -24.75
C SER A 120 -0.74 -7.82 -25.74
N GLY A 121 0.02 -8.21 -26.75
CA GLY A 121 -0.44 -9.13 -27.81
C GLY A 121 -0.76 -10.54 -27.30
N VAL A 122 0.07 -11.11 -26.43
CA VAL A 122 -0.20 -12.40 -25.79
C VAL A 122 -1.43 -12.31 -24.90
N THR A 123 -1.52 -11.27 -24.07
CA THR A 123 -2.68 -11.07 -23.18
C THR A 123 -3.98 -10.94 -23.97
N MET A 124 -3.98 -10.14 -25.04
CA MET A 124 -5.14 -9.96 -25.91
C MET A 124 -5.52 -11.27 -26.59
N THR A 125 -4.56 -11.99 -27.17
CA THR A 125 -4.83 -13.28 -27.82
C THR A 125 -5.49 -14.28 -26.87
N LEU A 126 -5.00 -14.36 -25.62
CA LEU A 126 -5.59 -15.22 -24.60
C LEU A 126 -7.01 -14.79 -24.22
N LEU A 127 -7.24 -13.49 -23.99
CA LEU A 127 -8.56 -12.95 -23.64
C LEU A 127 -9.58 -13.15 -24.78
N PHE A 128 -9.20 -12.83 -26.03
CA PHE A 128 -10.04 -13.07 -27.20
C PHE A 128 -10.31 -14.57 -27.40
N GLY A 129 -9.30 -15.42 -27.25
CA GLY A 129 -9.44 -16.87 -27.33
C GLY A 129 -10.42 -17.43 -26.29
N MET A 130 -10.36 -16.94 -25.05
CA MET A 130 -11.30 -17.32 -23.98
C MET A 130 -12.75 -16.89 -24.30
N VAL A 131 -12.95 -15.66 -24.74
CA VAL A 131 -14.29 -15.16 -25.12
C VAL A 131 -14.84 -15.95 -26.32
N LEU A 132 -14.01 -16.20 -27.34
CA LEU A 132 -14.39 -16.99 -28.52
C LEU A 132 -14.77 -18.43 -28.12
N ALA A 133 -13.96 -19.08 -27.28
CA ALA A 133 -14.22 -20.44 -26.82
C ALA A 133 -15.53 -20.55 -26.03
N LEU A 134 -15.83 -19.58 -25.15
CA LEU A 134 -17.12 -19.54 -24.44
C LEU A 134 -18.29 -19.28 -25.39
N GLY A 135 -18.14 -18.36 -26.34
CA GLY A 135 -19.16 -18.07 -27.35
C GLY A 135 -19.51 -19.31 -28.17
N LEU A 136 -18.50 -20.01 -28.70
CA LEU A 136 -18.68 -21.26 -29.43
C LEU A 136 -19.31 -22.35 -28.55
N SER A 137 -18.83 -22.52 -27.31
CA SER A 137 -19.39 -23.50 -26.39
C SER A 137 -20.87 -23.25 -26.09
N LEU A 138 -21.28 -21.99 -25.90
CA LEU A 138 -22.67 -21.64 -25.66
C LEU A 138 -23.56 -21.95 -26.88
N VAL A 139 -23.04 -21.71 -28.09
CA VAL A 139 -23.70 -22.05 -29.36
C VAL A 139 -23.94 -23.56 -29.50
N PHE A 140 -22.94 -24.40 -29.20
CA PHE A 140 -23.10 -25.85 -29.28
C PHE A 140 -24.07 -26.41 -28.23
N ILE A 141 -24.28 -25.69 -27.13
CA ILE A 141 -25.13 -26.11 -26.03
C ILE A 141 -26.60 -25.69 -26.24
N LEU A 142 -26.83 -24.49 -26.79
CA LEU A 142 -28.18 -23.98 -27.08
C LEU A 142 -28.66 -24.61 -28.40
N GLY A 143 -29.26 -25.80 -28.31
CA GLY A 143 -29.91 -26.48 -29.44
C GLY A 143 -31.10 -25.69 -29.98
N SER A 144 -30.82 -24.68 -30.80
CA SER A 144 -31.78 -23.81 -31.48
C SER A 144 -31.46 -23.78 -32.97
N ASP A 145 -32.47 -23.59 -33.82
CA ASP A 145 -32.33 -23.63 -35.28
C ASP A 145 -31.51 -22.47 -35.88
N ASP A 146 -31.07 -21.49 -35.07
CA ASP A 146 -30.06 -20.49 -35.49
C ASP A 146 -29.26 -19.85 -34.31
N PRO A 147 -28.32 -20.59 -33.69
CA PRO A 147 -27.57 -20.16 -32.50
C PRO A 147 -26.65 -18.96 -32.74
N LEU A 148 -26.30 -18.69 -34.00
CA LEU A 148 -25.45 -17.59 -34.42
C LEU A 148 -26.07 -16.22 -34.11
N GLN A 149 -27.41 -16.10 -34.20
CA GLN A 149 -28.10 -14.83 -34.02
C GLN A 149 -28.07 -14.35 -32.56
N GLY A 150 -28.32 -15.24 -31.58
CA GLY A 150 -28.32 -14.88 -30.16
C GLY A 150 -26.94 -14.47 -29.64
N LEU A 151 -25.89 -15.16 -30.06
CA LEU A 151 -24.50 -14.80 -29.76
C LEU A 151 -24.12 -13.47 -30.43
N ALA A 152 -24.48 -13.28 -31.70
CA ALA A 152 -24.22 -12.05 -32.43
C ALA A 152 -24.89 -10.84 -31.78
N ILE A 153 -26.12 -10.98 -31.27
CA ILE A 153 -26.83 -9.93 -30.53
C ILE A 153 -26.14 -9.63 -29.20
N ALA A 154 -25.76 -10.65 -28.42
CA ALA A 154 -25.11 -10.43 -27.12
C ALA A 154 -23.71 -9.79 -27.24
N ILE A 155 -22.90 -10.28 -28.19
CA ILE A 155 -21.60 -9.67 -28.53
C ILE A 155 -21.82 -8.26 -29.07
N GLY A 156 -22.78 -8.07 -29.99
CA GLY A 156 -23.11 -6.78 -30.57
C GLY A 156 -23.51 -5.74 -29.52
N ILE A 157 -24.45 -6.07 -28.63
CA ILE A 157 -24.86 -5.19 -27.52
C ILE A 157 -23.67 -4.88 -26.61
N THR A 158 -22.85 -5.87 -26.27
CA THR A 158 -21.72 -5.66 -25.37
C THR A 158 -20.65 -4.78 -26.00
N LEU A 159 -20.34 -4.99 -27.29
CA LEU A 159 -19.41 -4.16 -28.05
C LEU A 159 -19.94 -2.73 -28.17
N VAL A 160 -21.21 -2.55 -28.55
CA VAL A 160 -21.84 -1.22 -28.66
C VAL A 160 -21.81 -0.51 -27.31
N PHE A 161 -22.24 -1.15 -26.23
CA PHE A 161 -22.21 -0.57 -24.89
C PHE A 161 -20.78 -0.20 -24.46
N ASN A 162 -19.79 -1.06 -24.70
CA ASN A 162 -18.40 -0.77 -24.33
C ASN A 162 -17.76 0.32 -25.20
N ILE A 163 -18.08 0.38 -26.50
CA ILE A 163 -17.64 1.47 -27.38
C ILE A 163 -18.25 2.80 -26.91
N LEU A 164 -19.55 2.81 -26.63
CA LEU A 164 -20.23 4.00 -26.08
C LEU A 164 -19.61 4.40 -24.74
N ALA A 165 -19.43 3.45 -23.82
CA ALA A 165 -18.81 3.70 -22.52
C ALA A 165 -17.37 4.20 -22.67
N PHE A 166 -16.58 3.67 -23.60
CA PHE A 166 -15.20 4.09 -23.85
C PHE A 166 -15.11 5.55 -24.32
N PHE A 167 -15.99 5.98 -25.22
CA PHE A 167 -16.03 7.37 -25.70
C PHE A 167 -16.76 8.32 -24.74
N LEU A 168 -17.69 7.82 -23.93
CA LEU A 168 -18.40 8.59 -22.91
C LEU A 168 -17.61 8.70 -21.60
N SER A 169 -16.67 7.79 -21.33
CA SER A 169 -15.91 7.75 -20.07
C SER A 169 -15.13 9.03 -19.77
N PRO A 170 -14.48 9.73 -20.73
CA PRO A 170 -13.78 10.97 -20.40
C PRO A 170 -14.76 12.08 -20.01
N PHE A 171 -15.96 12.09 -20.59
CA PHE A 171 -17.01 13.05 -20.22
C PHE A 171 -17.53 12.76 -18.81
N LEU A 172 -17.79 11.49 -18.48
CA LEU A 172 -18.20 11.10 -17.13
C LEU A 172 -17.11 11.40 -16.10
N MET A 173 -15.85 11.13 -16.43
CA MET A 173 -14.71 11.48 -15.58
C MET A 173 -14.61 13.00 -15.40
N ASP A 174 -14.70 13.81 -16.45
CA ASP A 174 -14.69 15.28 -16.34
C ASP A 174 -15.84 15.78 -15.44
N LEU A 175 -17.02 15.17 -15.53
CA LEU A 175 -18.16 15.46 -14.65
C LEU A 175 -17.84 15.11 -13.19
N THR A 176 -17.31 13.92 -12.93
CA THR A 176 -16.88 13.48 -11.60
C THR A 176 -15.79 14.39 -11.03
N GLN A 177 -14.79 14.75 -11.84
CA GLN A 177 -13.69 15.64 -11.46
C GLN A 177 -14.21 17.03 -11.08
N ASN A 178 -15.10 17.61 -11.87
CA ASN A 178 -15.67 18.92 -11.56
C ASN A 178 -16.62 18.87 -10.35
N TRP A 179 -17.46 17.84 -10.24
CA TRP A 179 -18.51 17.78 -9.23
C TRP A 179 -18.01 17.31 -7.85
N LEU A 180 -17.18 16.26 -7.80
CA LEU A 180 -16.71 15.67 -6.54
C LEU A 180 -15.38 16.26 -6.07
N TYR A 181 -14.42 16.42 -6.98
CA TYR A 181 -13.06 16.81 -6.62
C TYR A 181 -12.76 18.30 -6.87
N GLN A 182 -13.70 19.02 -7.48
CA GLN A 182 -13.58 20.44 -7.81
C GLN A 182 -12.27 20.75 -8.56
N THR A 183 -11.91 19.87 -9.50
CA THR A 183 -10.66 19.96 -10.26
C THR A 183 -10.57 21.28 -11.01
N ARG A 184 -9.47 21.98 -10.80
CA ARG A 184 -9.18 23.25 -11.47
C ARG A 184 -8.40 22.96 -12.75
N TRP A 185 -9.01 23.24 -13.89
CA TRP A 185 -8.37 23.09 -15.19
C TRP A 185 -7.41 24.26 -15.44
N VAL A 186 -6.16 23.96 -15.74
CA VAL A 186 -5.08 24.94 -15.82
C VAL A 186 -4.36 24.90 -17.16
N GLU A 187 -3.79 26.03 -17.54
CA GLU A 187 -2.92 26.14 -18.70
C GLU A 187 -1.51 25.67 -18.36
N LEU A 188 -0.75 25.27 -19.38
CA LEU A 188 0.65 24.84 -19.21
C LEU A 188 1.52 25.91 -18.54
N ALA A 189 1.25 27.20 -18.79
CA ALA A 189 1.96 28.32 -18.17
C ALA A 189 1.78 28.37 -16.65
N GLU A 190 0.63 27.91 -16.14
CA GLU A 190 0.42 27.85 -14.71
C GLU A 190 1.19 26.68 -14.09
N VAL A 191 1.18 25.50 -14.73
CA VAL A 191 2.00 24.37 -14.29
C VAL A 191 3.49 24.74 -14.30
N GLU A 192 3.94 25.53 -15.28
CA GLU A 192 5.31 26.07 -15.33
C GLU A 192 5.65 26.95 -14.12
N SER A 193 4.66 27.66 -13.53
CA SER A 193 4.87 28.44 -12.31
C SER A 193 5.07 27.58 -11.06
N TYR A 194 4.46 26.39 -11.01
CA TYR A 194 4.68 25.41 -9.94
C TYR A 194 5.96 24.59 -10.17
N SER A 195 6.19 24.18 -11.42
CA SER A 195 7.29 23.30 -11.81
C SER A 195 7.76 23.61 -13.24
N PRO A 196 8.80 24.46 -13.40
CA PRO A 196 9.35 24.78 -14.72
C PRO A 196 9.87 23.55 -15.48
N GLU A 197 10.44 22.58 -14.75
CA GLU A 197 10.95 21.35 -15.35
C GLU A 197 9.82 20.47 -15.89
N THR A 198 8.68 20.40 -15.20
CA THR A 198 7.50 19.70 -15.70
C THR A 198 7.00 20.29 -17.02
N ALA A 199 6.92 21.62 -17.11
CA ALA A 199 6.48 22.26 -18.35
C ALA A 199 7.45 21.98 -19.51
N ARG A 200 8.77 21.92 -19.26
CA ARG A 200 9.76 21.53 -20.26
C ARG A 200 9.54 20.08 -20.72
N VAL A 201 9.35 19.14 -19.80
CA VAL A 201 9.11 17.73 -20.11
C VAL A 201 7.83 17.55 -20.93
N ILE A 202 6.73 18.20 -20.56
CA ILE A 202 5.47 18.15 -21.31
C ILE A 202 5.69 18.64 -22.76
N ARG A 203 6.32 19.81 -22.95
CA ARG A 203 6.61 20.35 -24.29
C ARG A 203 7.47 19.40 -25.10
N GLN A 204 8.54 18.88 -24.50
CA GLN A 204 9.47 17.95 -25.15
C GLN A 204 8.75 16.68 -25.61
N VAL A 205 7.98 16.04 -24.73
CA VAL A 205 7.26 14.79 -25.07
C VAL A 205 6.21 15.03 -26.14
N CYS A 206 5.39 16.09 -25.99
CA CYS A 206 4.36 16.43 -26.97
C CYS A 206 4.97 16.72 -28.35
N GLN A 207 6.10 17.43 -28.41
CA GLN A 207 6.81 17.69 -29.66
C GLN A 207 7.41 16.41 -30.26
N GLN A 208 8.12 15.60 -29.47
CA GLN A 208 8.78 14.38 -29.93
C GLN A 208 7.81 13.30 -30.39
N LYS A 209 6.64 13.19 -29.73
CA LYS A 209 5.62 12.18 -30.03
C LYS A 209 4.49 12.71 -30.91
N ASN A 210 4.58 13.96 -31.38
CA ASN A 210 3.57 14.64 -32.19
C ASN A 210 2.17 14.57 -31.55
N LEU A 211 2.10 14.88 -30.25
CA LEU A 211 0.89 14.88 -29.44
C LEU A 211 0.47 16.32 -29.10
N LYS A 212 -0.83 16.55 -28.96
CA LYS A 212 -1.33 17.78 -28.32
C LYS A 212 -0.98 17.75 -26.84
N VAL A 213 -0.76 18.93 -26.25
CA VAL A 213 -0.64 19.06 -24.79
C VAL A 213 -1.94 18.53 -24.16
N PRO A 214 -1.88 17.55 -23.23
CA PRO A 214 -3.05 17.02 -22.57
C PRO A 214 -3.71 18.11 -21.72
N ARG A 215 -5.00 17.97 -21.46
CA ARG A 215 -5.70 18.92 -20.59
C ARG A 215 -5.22 18.72 -19.15
N LEU A 216 -4.65 19.77 -18.55
CA LEU A 216 -4.02 19.71 -17.24
C LEU A 216 -5.02 20.13 -16.15
N GLY A 217 -5.11 19.34 -15.08
CA GLY A 217 -5.97 19.62 -13.93
C GLY A 217 -5.20 19.58 -12.62
N ILE A 218 -5.53 20.48 -11.70
CA ILE A 218 -5.01 20.50 -10.32
C ILE A 218 -6.18 20.36 -9.35
N ILE A 219 -6.09 19.40 -8.43
CA ILE A 219 -7.05 19.19 -7.34
C ILE A 219 -6.48 19.82 -6.07
N ASN A 220 -7.29 20.63 -5.39
CA ASN A 220 -6.92 21.27 -4.11
C ASN A 220 -6.99 20.26 -2.94
N ASP A 221 -6.14 19.24 -2.96
CA ASP A 221 -6.00 18.21 -1.92
C ASP A 221 -4.50 18.01 -1.62
N GLN A 222 -4.15 17.89 -0.35
CA GLN A 222 -2.77 17.73 0.09
C GLN A 222 -2.25 16.29 0.00
N ASN A 223 -3.12 15.30 -0.21
CA ASN A 223 -2.70 13.92 -0.45
C ASN A 223 -2.03 13.85 -1.83
N PRO A 224 -0.72 13.53 -1.94
CA PRO A 224 -0.01 13.54 -3.21
C PRO A 224 -0.50 12.39 -4.11
N THR A 225 -1.04 12.74 -5.28
CA THR A 225 -1.48 11.76 -6.29
C THR A 225 -1.48 12.41 -7.68
N ALA A 226 -1.11 11.62 -8.68
CA ALA A 226 -1.23 11.94 -10.10
C ALA A 226 -1.92 10.78 -10.79
N PHE A 227 -2.74 11.09 -11.79
CA PHE A 227 -3.34 10.10 -12.66
C PHE A 227 -3.72 10.71 -14.00
N THR A 228 -3.88 9.84 -14.99
CA THR A 228 -4.31 10.20 -16.34
C THR A 228 -5.56 9.43 -16.74
N TYR A 229 -6.37 10.04 -17.60
CA TYR A 229 -7.53 9.37 -18.18
C TYR A 229 -7.90 9.96 -19.55
N GLY A 230 -8.57 9.16 -20.37
CA GLY A 230 -9.04 9.57 -21.69
C GLY A 230 -9.38 8.36 -22.58
N SER A 231 -9.76 8.65 -23.83
CA SER A 231 -9.98 7.61 -24.85
C SER A 231 -8.85 7.59 -25.88
N LEU A 232 -8.33 8.76 -26.25
CA LEU A 232 -7.28 8.93 -27.27
C LEU A 232 -6.16 9.79 -26.68
N PRO A 233 -4.89 9.60 -27.10
CA PRO A 233 -3.77 10.40 -26.58
C PRO A 233 -3.96 11.91 -26.76
N ASN A 234 -4.49 12.31 -27.91
CA ASN A 234 -4.74 13.72 -28.25
C ASN A 234 -5.96 14.34 -27.53
N SER A 235 -6.69 13.54 -26.75
CA SER A 235 -7.78 13.99 -25.88
C SER A 235 -7.57 13.56 -24.42
N ALA A 236 -6.34 13.23 -24.03
CA ALA A 236 -6.05 12.82 -22.66
C ALA A 236 -6.15 13.99 -21.67
N ARG A 237 -6.53 13.67 -20.43
CA ARG A 237 -6.45 14.54 -19.26
C ARG A 237 -5.33 14.01 -18.36
N LEU A 238 -4.57 14.92 -17.77
CA LEU A 238 -3.58 14.62 -16.73
C LEU A 238 -3.93 15.48 -15.53
N VAL A 239 -4.26 14.82 -14.42
CA VAL A 239 -4.72 15.48 -13.19
C VAL A 239 -3.77 15.16 -12.06
N VAL A 240 -3.39 16.19 -11.31
CA VAL A 240 -2.50 16.09 -10.14
C VAL A 240 -3.16 16.74 -8.93
N SER A 241 -2.76 16.35 -7.73
CA SER A 241 -3.14 17.06 -6.50
C SER A 241 -2.11 18.12 -6.09
N GLN A 242 -2.55 19.11 -5.32
CA GLN A 242 -1.68 20.13 -4.71
C GLN A 242 -0.61 19.52 -3.80
N GLY A 243 -0.93 18.36 -3.20
CA GLY A 243 0.01 17.55 -2.43
C GLY A 243 1.30 17.21 -3.17
N LEU A 244 1.25 16.97 -4.49
CA LEU A 244 2.46 16.70 -5.26
C LEU A 244 3.45 17.85 -5.18
N PHE A 245 2.99 19.09 -5.34
CA PHE A 245 3.84 20.29 -5.24
C PHE A 245 4.23 20.63 -3.80
N THR A 246 3.55 20.04 -2.80
CA THR A 246 3.89 20.22 -1.38
C THR A 246 5.00 19.27 -0.94
N TYR A 247 4.96 18.02 -1.40
CA TYR A 247 5.86 16.98 -0.94
C TYR A 247 7.05 16.72 -1.87
N LEU A 248 6.94 17.04 -3.16
CA LEU A 248 7.98 16.74 -4.16
C LEU A 248 8.72 18.00 -4.61
N ASP A 249 9.98 17.80 -4.96
CA ASP A 249 10.79 18.84 -5.61
C ASP A 249 10.49 18.94 -7.11
N ASP A 250 10.84 20.06 -7.74
CA ASP A 250 10.56 20.35 -9.16
C ASP A 250 11.01 19.22 -10.12
N ASP A 251 12.19 18.65 -9.88
CA ASP A 251 12.71 17.55 -10.69
C ASP A 251 11.95 16.22 -10.48
N GLU A 252 11.43 15.99 -9.28
CA GLU A 252 10.65 14.80 -8.92
C GLU A 252 9.24 14.89 -9.50
N VAL A 253 8.59 16.06 -9.40
CA VAL A 253 7.30 16.33 -10.04
C VAL A 253 7.40 16.10 -11.55
N ALA A 254 8.46 16.59 -12.20
CA ALA A 254 8.68 16.37 -13.62
C ALA A 254 8.77 14.88 -13.99
N THR A 255 9.35 14.03 -13.13
CA THR A 255 9.38 12.58 -13.35
C THR A 255 8.01 11.91 -13.19
N VAL A 256 7.17 12.38 -12.25
CA VAL A 256 5.79 11.91 -12.09
C VAL A 256 4.95 12.26 -13.32
N TYR A 257 5.07 13.49 -13.82
CA TYR A 257 4.41 13.88 -15.07
C TYR A 257 4.93 13.08 -16.27
N ALA A 258 6.24 12.80 -16.34
CA ALA A 258 6.80 11.96 -17.39
C ALA A 258 6.23 10.54 -17.37
N HIS A 259 6.06 9.96 -16.17
CA HIS A 259 5.43 8.65 -15.99
C HIS A 259 3.99 8.64 -16.51
N GLU A 260 3.19 9.63 -16.11
CA GLU A 260 1.81 9.80 -16.56
C GLU A 260 1.69 10.04 -18.08
N LEU A 261 2.60 10.83 -18.66
CA LEU A 261 2.70 10.99 -20.11
C LEU A 261 3.05 9.66 -20.81
N GLY A 262 3.81 8.79 -20.15
CA GLY A 262 4.09 7.43 -20.61
C GLY A 262 2.80 6.64 -20.86
N HIS A 263 1.83 6.68 -19.94
CA HIS A 263 0.52 6.03 -20.15
C HIS A 263 -0.25 6.58 -21.36
N ILE A 264 -0.15 7.90 -21.60
CA ILE A 264 -0.76 8.57 -22.75
C ILE A 264 -0.08 8.10 -24.05
N VAL A 265 1.25 8.12 -24.10
CA VAL A 265 2.05 7.71 -25.27
C VAL A 265 1.84 6.23 -25.61
N HIS A 266 1.68 5.38 -24.59
CA HIS A 266 1.53 3.93 -24.75
C HIS A 266 0.09 3.45 -24.93
N TRP A 267 -0.89 4.38 -25.04
CA TRP A 267 -2.32 4.08 -25.25
C TRP A 267 -2.94 3.21 -24.15
N ASP A 268 -2.49 3.37 -22.91
CA ASP A 268 -2.87 2.51 -21.80
C ASP A 268 -4.39 2.45 -21.61
N PHE A 269 -5.09 3.57 -21.70
CA PHE A 269 -6.55 3.63 -21.54
C PHE A 269 -7.28 2.74 -22.57
N ALA A 270 -6.88 2.81 -23.83
CA ALA A 270 -7.51 2.03 -24.90
C ALA A 270 -7.25 0.54 -24.72
N VAL A 271 -5.98 0.17 -24.46
CA VAL A 271 -5.58 -1.23 -24.30
C VAL A 271 -6.23 -1.84 -23.05
N MET A 272 -6.20 -1.14 -21.93
CA MET A 272 -6.80 -1.62 -20.67
C MET A 272 -8.33 -1.67 -20.76
N THR A 273 -8.98 -0.76 -21.48
CA THR A 273 -10.42 -0.83 -21.73
C THR A 273 -10.78 -2.09 -22.51
N ILE A 274 -10.12 -2.35 -23.64
CA ILE A 274 -10.38 -3.55 -24.46
C ILE A 274 -10.15 -4.81 -23.63
N ALA A 275 -9.04 -4.88 -22.88
CA ALA A 275 -8.74 -6.03 -22.01
C ALA A 275 -9.87 -6.26 -21.00
N SER A 276 -10.31 -5.20 -20.32
CA SER A 276 -11.34 -5.26 -19.29
C SER A 276 -12.71 -5.61 -19.87
N THR A 277 -13.05 -5.11 -21.06
CA THR A 277 -14.27 -5.47 -21.79
C THR A 277 -14.36 -6.97 -22.05
N LEU A 278 -13.25 -7.61 -22.47
CA LEU A 278 -13.22 -9.06 -22.72
C LEU A 278 -13.50 -9.86 -21.44
N VAL A 279 -12.91 -9.44 -20.31
CA VAL A 279 -13.19 -10.05 -19.00
C VAL A 279 -14.65 -9.84 -18.58
N GLN A 280 -15.20 -8.64 -18.83
CA GLN A 280 -16.60 -8.32 -18.55
C GLN A 280 -17.56 -9.19 -19.39
N ILE A 281 -17.23 -9.48 -20.64
CA ILE A 281 -17.99 -10.41 -21.49
C ILE A 281 -18.02 -11.81 -20.85
N CYS A 282 -16.90 -12.33 -20.36
CA CYS A 282 -16.87 -13.62 -19.63
C CYS A 282 -17.82 -13.60 -18.42
N TYR A 283 -17.82 -12.52 -17.64
CA TYR A 283 -18.73 -12.37 -16.50
C TYR A 283 -20.20 -12.29 -16.93
N LEU A 284 -20.49 -11.57 -18.02
CA LEU A 284 -21.85 -11.46 -18.55
C LEU A 284 -22.37 -12.85 -18.97
N ILE A 285 -21.55 -13.62 -19.69
CA ILE A 285 -21.87 -15.01 -20.07
C ILE A 285 -22.14 -15.86 -18.82
N TYR A 286 -21.26 -15.78 -17.81
CA TYR A 286 -21.48 -16.46 -16.52
C TYR A 286 -22.82 -16.10 -15.89
N SER A 287 -23.12 -14.80 -15.78
CA SER A 287 -24.32 -14.31 -15.12
C SER A 287 -25.59 -14.74 -15.86
N THR A 288 -25.56 -14.73 -17.20
CA THR A 288 -26.67 -15.14 -18.06
C THR A 288 -26.86 -16.65 -18.01
N ALA A 289 -25.80 -17.45 -18.18
CA ALA A 289 -25.85 -18.91 -18.12
C ALA A 289 -26.33 -19.39 -16.75
N ARG A 290 -25.89 -18.76 -15.65
CA ARG A 290 -26.35 -19.06 -14.29
C ARG A 290 -27.84 -18.74 -14.08
N ARG A 291 -28.36 -17.67 -14.70
CA ARG A 291 -29.79 -17.31 -14.64
C ARG A 291 -30.62 -18.30 -15.45
N LEU A 292 -30.21 -18.62 -16.67
CA LEU A 292 -30.91 -19.57 -17.54
C LEU A 292 -30.90 -20.99 -16.96
N GLY A 293 -29.79 -21.44 -16.37
CA GLY A 293 -29.69 -22.74 -15.70
C GLY A 293 -30.52 -22.88 -14.40
N ARG A 294 -31.14 -21.79 -13.93
CA ARG A 294 -32.10 -21.79 -12.81
C ARG A 294 -33.57 -21.75 -13.28
N GLY A 295 -33.83 -21.48 -14.56
CA GLY A 295 -35.17 -21.51 -15.14
C GLY A 295 -35.70 -22.94 -15.30
N GLY A 296 -37.02 -23.10 -15.27
CA GLY A 296 -37.68 -24.39 -15.53
C GLY A 296 -37.60 -24.72 -17.03
N GLY A 297 -36.71 -25.64 -17.40
CA GLY A 297 -36.50 -26.12 -18.76
C GLY A 297 -35.88 -27.52 -18.78
N ASP A 298 -35.59 -28.04 -19.97
CA ASP A 298 -35.04 -29.40 -20.18
C ASP A 298 -33.74 -29.65 -19.36
N SER A 299 -33.62 -30.85 -18.79
CA SER A 299 -32.53 -31.20 -17.87
C SER A 299 -31.16 -31.17 -18.54
N LYS A 300 -31.08 -31.55 -19.82
CA LYS A 300 -29.82 -31.52 -20.59
C LYS A 300 -29.33 -30.10 -20.84
N ILE A 301 -30.23 -29.19 -21.21
CA ILE A 301 -29.91 -27.78 -21.42
C ILE A 301 -29.47 -27.16 -20.09
N LYS A 302 -30.13 -27.51 -18.99
CA LYS A 302 -29.77 -27.04 -17.66
C LYS A 302 -28.36 -27.44 -17.24
N ASP A 303 -27.98 -28.71 -17.38
CA ASP A 303 -26.64 -29.20 -17.01
C ASP A 303 -25.55 -28.55 -17.86
N ALA A 304 -25.83 -28.37 -19.14
CA ALA A 304 -24.93 -27.70 -20.06
C ALA A 304 -24.79 -26.18 -19.75
N MET A 305 -25.88 -25.49 -19.37
CA MET A 305 -25.83 -24.11 -18.88
C MET A 305 -25.03 -23.97 -17.57
N GLN A 306 -25.13 -24.95 -16.66
CA GLN A 306 -24.33 -24.95 -15.43
C GLN A 306 -22.84 -25.13 -15.73
N THR A 307 -22.51 -26.02 -16.67
CA THR A 307 -21.13 -26.23 -17.13
C THR A 307 -20.56 -24.97 -17.79
N ALA A 308 -21.34 -24.34 -18.69
CA ALA A 308 -20.97 -23.09 -19.33
C ALA A 308 -20.78 -21.96 -18.30
N ALA A 309 -21.63 -21.87 -17.28
CA ALA A 309 -21.47 -20.90 -16.20
C ALA A 309 -20.18 -21.14 -15.41
N LEU A 310 -19.87 -22.40 -15.05
CA LEU A 310 -18.63 -22.73 -14.34
C LEU A 310 -17.40 -22.32 -15.16
N MET A 311 -17.36 -22.69 -16.45
CA MET A 311 -16.25 -22.34 -17.34
C MET A 311 -16.12 -20.83 -17.55
N ALA A 312 -17.23 -20.12 -17.76
CA ALA A 312 -17.24 -18.68 -17.91
C ALA A 312 -16.74 -17.96 -16.65
N TYR A 313 -17.06 -18.48 -15.46
CA TYR A 313 -16.54 -17.95 -14.20
C TYR A 313 -15.03 -18.20 -14.06
N ILE A 314 -14.53 -19.38 -14.44
CA ILE A 314 -13.09 -19.68 -14.44
C ILE A 314 -12.37 -18.71 -15.39
N PHE A 315 -12.87 -18.51 -16.61
CA PHE A 315 -12.27 -17.58 -17.57
C PHE A 315 -12.36 -16.12 -17.12
N TYR A 316 -13.43 -15.73 -16.44
CA TYR A 316 -13.51 -14.42 -15.77
C TYR A 316 -12.40 -14.24 -14.74
N LEU A 317 -12.15 -15.25 -13.89
CA LEU A 317 -11.07 -15.21 -12.90
C LEU A 317 -9.70 -15.12 -13.58
N VAL A 318 -9.40 -16.02 -14.53
CA VAL A 318 -8.14 -16.03 -15.27
C VAL A 318 -7.94 -14.71 -16.02
N GLY A 319 -8.97 -14.23 -16.72
CA GLY A 319 -8.97 -12.97 -17.43
C GLY A 319 -8.69 -11.77 -16.53
N THR A 320 -9.26 -11.75 -15.31
CA THR A 320 -8.97 -10.71 -14.31
C THR A 320 -7.48 -10.69 -13.96
N TYR A 321 -6.86 -11.84 -13.71
CA TYR A 321 -5.41 -11.90 -13.43
C TYR A 321 -4.55 -11.51 -14.64
N LEU A 322 -4.98 -11.81 -15.86
CA LEU A 322 -4.30 -11.36 -17.09
C LEU A 322 -4.35 -9.83 -17.23
N VAL A 323 -5.50 -9.21 -16.94
CA VAL A 323 -5.65 -7.74 -16.93
C VAL A 323 -4.77 -7.11 -15.84
N LEU A 324 -4.75 -7.67 -14.62
CA LEU A 324 -3.88 -7.18 -13.55
C LEU A 324 -2.39 -7.33 -13.90
N TYR A 325 -2.00 -8.43 -14.56
CA TYR A 325 -0.63 -8.59 -15.08
C TYR A 325 -0.28 -7.52 -16.13
N LEU A 326 -1.19 -7.24 -17.06
CA LEU A 326 -0.99 -6.22 -18.09
C LEU A 326 -0.87 -4.81 -17.47
N SER A 327 -1.70 -4.51 -16.46
CA SER A 327 -1.63 -3.27 -15.67
C SER A 327 -0.25 -3.08 -15.06
N ARG A 328 0.25 -4.07 -14.30
CA ARG A 328 1.57 -4.00 -13.66
C ARG A 328 2.71 -3.92 -14.68
N THR A 329 2.56 -4.58 -15.82
CA THR A 329 3.56 -4.50 -16.89
C THR A 329 3.65 -3.06 -17.41
N ARG A 330 2.52 -2.41 -17.63
CA ARG A 330 2.43 -1.03 -18.12
C ARG A 330 3.03 0.00 -17.16
N GLU A 331 2.88 -0.19 -15.85
CA GLU A 331 3.57 0.62 -14.83
C GLU A 331 5.10 0.62 -15.02
N TYR A 332 5.71 -0.55 -15.27
CA TYR A 332 7.16 -0.62 -15.53
C TYR A 332 7.57 0.06 -16.84
N PHE A 333 6.70 0.07 -17.86
CA PHE A 333 6.95 0.79 -19.11
C PHE A 333 6.80 2.30 -18.93
N ALA A 334 5.86 2.75 -18.10
CA ALA A 334 5.73 4.16 -17.72
C ALA A 334 6.93 4.63 -16.88
N ASP A 335 7.39 3.83 -15.92
CA ASP A 335 8.64 4.08 -15.16
C ASP A 335 9.86 4.19 -16.08
N HIS A 336 9.94 3.29 -17.06
CA HIS A 336 11.01 3.29 -18.05
C HIS A 336 10.97 4.53 -18.94
N PHE A 337 9.79 4.89 -19.44
CA PHE A 337 9.58 6.07 -20.26
C PHE A 337 9.93 7.36 -19.48
N ALA A 338 9.57 7.44 -18.21
CA ALA A 338 9.93 8.55 -17.33
C ALA A 338 11.45 8.66 -17.16
N ALA A 339 12.12 7.54 -16.89
CA ALA A 339 13.57 7.48 -16.74
C ALA A 339 14.31 7.91 -18.03
N GLU A 340 13.85 7.47 -19.20
CA GLU A 340 14.45 7.81 -20.49
C GLU A 340 14.20 9.29 -20.86
N THR A 341 12.97 9.77 -20.67
CA THR A 341 12.56 11.13 -21.06
C THR A 341 13.23 12.19 -20.20
N THR A 342 13.32 11.94 -18.89
CA THR A 342 13.88 12.92 -17.93
C THR A 342 15.37 12.75 -17.69
N GLY A 343 15.94 11.59 -18.04
CA GLY A 343 17.30 11.20 -17.65
C GLY A 343 17.50 11.14 -16.13
N ASN A 344 16.41 11.05 -15.35
CA ASN A 344 16.40 11.14 -13.88
C ASN A 344 15.61 9.99 -13.21
N PRO A 345 16.01 8.73 -13.36
CA PRO A 345 15.35 7.59 -12.67
C PRO A 345 15.40 7.70 -11.13
N ASN A 346 16.43 8.33 -10.57
CA ASN A 346 16.53 8.57 -9.13
C ASN A 346 15.42 9.54 -8.67
N GLY A 347 15.09 10.57 -9.47
CA GLY A 347 13.96 11.48 -9.22
C GLY A 347 12.63 10.77 -9.06
N LEU A 348 12.33 9.80 -9.94
CA LEU A 348 11.11 9.01 -9.82
C LEU A 348 11.14 8.10 -8.59
N SER A 349 12.30 7.53 -8.26
CA SER A 349 12.45 6.71 -7.06
C SER A 349 12.17 7.52 -5.78
N ARG A 350 12.72 8.74 -5.69
CA ARG A 350 12.41 9.68 -4.59
C ARG A 350 10.94 10.05 -4.57
N ALA A 351 10.36 10.36 -5.74
CA ALA A 351 8.96 10.72 -5.86
C ALA A 351 8.04 9.64 -5.30
N LEU A 352 8.24 8.36 -5.66
CA LEU A 352 7.42 7.25 -5.16
C LEU A 352 7.48 7.12 -3.63
N VAL A 353 8.67 7.29 -3.04
CA VAL A 353 8.86 7.20 -1.59
C VAL A 353 8.26 8.40 -0.86
N LYS A 354 8.45 9.62 -1.39
CA LYS A 354 7.85 10.85 -0.84
C LYS A 354 6.33 10.90 -1.00
N ILE A 355 5.77 10.37 -2.10
CA ILE A 355 4.32 10.20 -2.28
C ILE A 355 3.76 9.26 -1.20
N ALA A 356 4.42 8.11 -0.96
CA ALA A 356 4.02 7.19 0.10
C ALA A 356 4.06 7.86 1.48
N TYR A 357 5.08 8.66 1.75
CA TYR A 357 5.19 9.46 2.97
C TYR A 357 4.07 10.49 3.08
N GLY A 358 3.79 11.28 2.03
CA GLY A 358 2.74 12.29 2.06
C GLY A 358 1.34 11.69 2.23
N ILE A 359 1.03 10.54 1.61
CA ILE A 359 -0.23 9.81 1.84
C ILE A 359 -0.38 9.42 3.32
N LEU A 360 0.72 8.98 3.96
CA LEU A 360 0.70 8.63 5.38
C LEU A 360 0.56 9.85 6.28
N GLU A 361 1.30 10.91 6.00
CA GLU A 361 1.29 12.14 6.78
C GLU A 361 -0.10 12.80 6.74
N GLU A 362 -0.68 12.98 5.56
CA GLU A 362 -2.03 13.54 5.41
C GLU A 362 -3.11 12.61 6.00
N GLY A 363 -2.93 11.30 5.87
CA GLY A 363 -3.80 10.30 6.50
C GLY A 363 -3.68 10.25 8.03
N SER A 364 -2.65 10.87 8.62
CA SER A 364 -2.52 11.04 10.08
C SER A 364 -3.13 12.36 10.59
N ARG A 365 -3.15 13.39 9.72
CA ARG A 365 -3.72 14.72 10.02
C ARG A 365 -5.23 14.80 9.79
N SER A 366 -5.76 13.94 8.92
CA SER A 366 -7.16 13.97 8.50
C SER A 366 -8.05 13.12 9.39
N GLN A 367 -9.24 13.66 9.73
CA GLN A 367 -10.27 12.92 10.47
C GLN A 367 -11.11 11.98 9.58
N GLU A 368 -11.18 12.25 8.27
CA GLU A 368 -11.91 11.43 7.29
C GLU A 368 -10.94 10.78 6.28
N PRO A 369 -11.32 9.62 5.68
CA PRO A 369 -10.59 9.08 4.54
C PRO A 369 -10.59 10.06 3.37
N SER A 370 -9.45 10.21 2.71
CA SER A 370 -9.39 11.00 1.48
C SER A 370 -10.20 10.31 0.40
N ARG A 371 -11.33 10.93 0.03
CA ARG A 371 -12.20 10.49 -1.07
C ARG A 371 -11.44 10.44 -2.39
N LEU A 372 -10.50 11.37 -2.58
CA LEU A 372 -9.62 11.40 -3.74
C LEU A 372 -8.77 10.13 -3.80
N ILE A 373 -8.07 9.81 -2.72
CA ILE A 373 -7.16 8.65 -2.67
C ILE A 373 -7.92 7.32 -2.81
N GLU A 374 -9.08 7.19 -2.16
CA GLU A 374 -9.90 5.97 -2.29
C GLU A 374 -10.54 5.85 -3.68
N GLY A 375 -11.08 6.95 -4.22
CA GLY A 375 -11.77 6.98 -5.50
C GLY A 375 -10.85 6.89 -6.73
N THR A 376 -9.58 7.29 -6.59
CA THR A 376 -8.58 7.26 -7.68
C THR A 376 -7.53 6.17 -7.52
N ARG A 377 -7.66 5.27 -6.54
CA ARG A 377 -6.69 4.21 -6.24
C ARG A 377 -6.23 3.39 -7.44
N ALA A 378 -7.12 3.05 -8.36
CA ALA A 378 -6.79 2.23 -9.53
C ALA A 378 -6.06 3.01 -10.65
N LEU A 379 -6.11 4.35 -10.61
CA LEU A 379 -5.52 5.23 -11.61
C LEU A 379 -4.28 5.98 -11.10
N GLY A 380 -4.16 6.14 -9.78
CA GLY A 380 -3.07 6.86 -9.16
C GLY A 380 -1.72 6.19 -9.38
N ILE A 381 -0.66 6.99 -9.48
CA ILE A 381 0.74 6.52 -9.58
C ILE A 381 1.19 5.57 -8.45
N TYR A 382 0.48 5.55 -7.31
CA TYR A 382 0.84 4.79 -6.13
C TYR A 382 -0.39 4.15 -5.46
N ASP A 383 -0.32 2.85 -5.12
CA ASP A 383 -1.38 2.19 -4.33
C ASP A 383 -1.30 2.63 -2.85
N PRO A 384 -2.31 3.32 -2.31
CA PRO A 384 -2.32 3.82 -0.93
C PRO A 384 -2.13 2.71 0.12
N LYS A 385 -2.54 1.47 -0.19
CA LYS A 385 -2.33 0.34 0.73
C LYS A 385 -0.86 0.01 0.94
N ALA A 386 -0.04 0.20 -0.09
CA ALA A 386 1.40 0.00 -0.04
C ALA A 386 2.15 1.20 0.55
N ALA A 387 1.46 2.30 0.89
CA ALA A 387 2.11 3.52 1.38
C ALA A 387 2.64 3.33 2.80
N ALA A 388 1.95 2.50 3.60
CA ALA A 388 2.27 2.26 5.01
C ALA A 388 3.68 1.74 5.26
N SER A 389 4.19 0.83 4.42
CA SER A 389 5.54 0.31 4.56
C SER A 389 6.60 1.32 4.13
N THR A 390 6.48 1.84 2.91
CA THR A 390 7.46 2.74 2.30
C THR A 390 7.50 4.10 2.99
N GLY A 391 6.35 4.70 3.27
CA GLY A 391 6.27 6.01 3.93
C GLY A 391 6.78 5.97 5.36
N THR A 392 6.55 4.86 6.07
CA THR A 392 7.16 4.61 7.39
C THR A 392 8.67 4.57 7.30
N ALA A 393 9.21 3.80 6.34
CA ALA A 393 10.66 3.72 6.14
C ALA A 393 11.29 5.10 5.87
N TYR A 394 10.63 5.92 5.04
CA TYR A 394 11.11 7.28 4.72
C TYR A 394 11.10 8.22 5.93
N ARG A 395 10.06 8.16 6.77
CA ARG A 395 9.87 9.10 7.89
C ARG A 395 11.02 9.12 8.90
N ILE A 396 11.68 7.99 9.11
CA ILE A 396 12.78 7.84 10.09
C ILE A 396 14.14 7.96 9.43
N ALA A 397 14.23 7.49 8.18
CA ALA A 397 15.47 7.39 7.47
C ALA A 397 15.63 8.65 6.64
N SER A 398 16.19 9.70 7.26
CA SER A 398 16.80 10.81 6.50
C SER A 398 17.87 10.29 5.52
N ASP A 399 18.40 9.09 5.77
CA ASP A 399 19.35 8.37 4.93
C ASP A 399 18.64 7.28 4.09
N THR A 400 18.54 7.50 2.78
CA THR A 400 17.95 6.58 1.80
C THR A 400 18.55 5.17 1.83
N GLN A 401 19.76 5.00 2.37
CA GLN A 401 20.40 3.68 2.50
C GLN A 401 19.69 2.76 3.50
N LYS A 402 19.01 3.31 4.52
CA LYS A 402 18.29 2.50 5.52
C LYS A 402 16.90 2.04 5.05
N ILE A 403 16.32 2.73 4.07
CA ILE A 403 14.99 2.42 3.51
C ILE A 403 14.97 1.04 2.82
N GLY A 404 16.10 0.64 2.24
CA GLY A 404 16.21 -0.56 1.41
C GLY A 404 15.82 -1.88 2.10
N ARG A 405 15.98 -2.01 3.42
CA ARG A 405 15.64 -3.27 4.12
C ARG A 405 14.15 -3.57 4.13
N VAL A 406 13.29 -2.55 4.16
CA VAL A 406 11.83 -2.74 4.09
C VAL A 406 11.42 -3.35 2.76
N PHE A 407 12.19 -3.12 1.69
CA PHE A 407 11.96 -3.69 0.36
C PHE A 407 12.44 -5.15 0.21
N LEU A 408 13.17 -5.71 1.18
CA LEU A 408 13.55 -7.12 1.13
C LEU A 408 12.32 -8.03 1.06
N TRP A 409 11.27 -7.69 1.82
CA TRP A 409 10.01 -8.42 1.79
C TRP A 409 9.35 -8.36 0.41
N ASP A 410 9.25 -7.15 -0.17
CA ASP A 410 8.65 -6.93 -1.50
C ASP A 410 9.36 -7.72 -2.60
N ILE A 411 10.68 -7.87 -2.50
CA ILE A 411 11.53 -8.47 -3.54
C ILE A 411 11.68 -9.99 -3.36
N PHE A 412 11.82 -10.48 -2.14
CA PHE A 412 12.25 -11.88 -1.88
C PHE A 412 11.19 -12.74 -1.18
N ASN A 413 10.22 -12.17 -0.47
CA ASN A 413 9.22 -12.98 0.22
C ASN A 413 8.14 -13.47 -0.78
N PRO A 414 7.85 -14.79 -0.85
CA PRO A 414 6.81 -15.33 -1.73
C PRO A 414 5.42 -14.76 -1.46
N TRP A 415 5.11 -14.33 -0.23
CA TRP A 415 3.87 -13.61 0.07
C TRP A 415 3.77 -12.27 -0.65
N GLY A 416 4.90 -11.57 -0.84
CA GLY A 416 4.94 -10.34 -1.64
C GLY A 416 4.51 -10.59 -3.09
N TRP A 417 5.05 -11.63 -3.72
CA TRP A 417 4.62 -12.05 -5.05
C TRP A 417 3.14 -12.47 -5.10
N TRP A 418 2.69 -13.31 -4.15
CA TRP A 418 1.31 -13.80 -4.12
C TRP A 418 0.29 -12.67 -3.95
N MET A 419 0.57 -11.71 -3.06
CA MET A 419 -0.31 -10.56 -2.83
C MET A 419 -0.29 -9.56 -3.99
N GLU A 420 0.85 -9.40 -4.66
CA GLU A 420 0.98 -8.55 -5.86
C GLU A 420 0.09 -9.05 -7.01
N LEU A 421 -0.20 -10.36 -7.13
CA LEU A 421 -1.09 -10.89 -8.17
C LEU A 421 -2.47 -10.22 -8.17
N ASN A 422 -2.96 -9.82 -6.99
CA ASN A 422 -4.25 -9.14 -6.78
C ASN A 422 -4.15 -7.61 -6.79
N SER A 423 -3.02 -7.04 -7.25
CA SER A 423 -2.75 -5.60 -7.25
C SER A 423 -2.62 -5.06 -8.67
N THR A 424 -3.11 -3.84 -8.91
CA THR A 424 -2.96 -3.12 -10.20
C THR A 424 -1.55 -2.59 -10.42
N HIS A 425 -0.84 -2.32 -9.32
CA HIS A 425 0.51 -1.78 -9.29
C HIS A 425 1.51 -2.83 -8.81
N PRO A 426 2.74 -2.84 -9.36
CA PRO A 426 3.83 -3.59 -8.76
C PRO A 426 4.17 -3.05 -7.37
N LEU A 427 4.75 -3.90 -6.52
CA LEU A 427 5.22 -3.47 -5.20
C LEU A 427 6.32 -2.40 -5.34
N THR A 428 6.29 -1.40 -4.46
CA THR A 428 7.17 -0.23 -4.50
C THR A 428 8.64 -0.60 -4.51
N GLY A 429 9.06 -1.58 -3.68
CA GLY A 429 10.45 -2.04 -3.67
C GLY A 429 10.94 -2.59 -5.02
N LYS A 430 10.05 -3.19 -5.82
CA LYS A 430 10.40 -3.69 -7.17
C LYS A 430 10.52 -2.57 -8.19
N ARG A 431 9.66 -1.54 -8.11
CA ARG A 431 9.75 -0.34 -8.97
C ARG A 431 11.03 0.44 -8.68
N VAL A 432 11.33 0.70 -7.41
CA VAL A 432 12.59 1.36 -6.97
C VAL A 432 13.81 0.56 -7.43
N ARG A 433 13.77 -0.78 -7.36
CA ARG A 433 14.84 -1.63 -7.93
C ARG A 433 15.02 -1.45 -9.43
N ALA A 434 13.93 -1.41 -10.20
CA ALA A 434 13.99 -1.22 -11.65
C ALA A 434 14.57 0.16 -11.99
N LEU A 435 14.14 1.21 -11.28
CA LEU A 435 14.66 2.56 -11.45
C LEU A 435 16.15 2.68 -11.07
N SER A 436 16.58 2.03 -9.99
CA SER A 436 18.01 1.92 -9.64
C SER A 436 18.82 1.27 -10.76
N THR A 437 18.26 0.24 -11.41
CA THR A 437 18.90 -0.42 -12.56
C THR A 437 19.01 0.55 -13.75
N TYR A 438 18.03 1.44 -13.95
CA TYR A 438 18.09 2.47 -14.98
C TYR A 438 19.12 3.56 -14.64
N ALA A 439 19.25 3.95 -13.38
CA ALA A 439 20.28 4.87 -12.92
C ALA A 439 21.68 4.32 -13.21
N GLU A 440 21.93 3.05 -12.88
CA GLU A 440 23.20 2.36 -13.17
C GLU A 440 23.51 2.32 -14.67
N GLN A 441 22.52 1.99 -15.51
CA GLN A 441 22.69 1.98 -16.97
C GLN A 441 23.03 3.34 -17.55
N LEU A 442 22.51 4.42 -16.94
CA LEU A 442 22.80 5.80 -17.32
C LEU A 442 24.11 6.33 -16.71
N GLY A 443 24.86 5.50 -15.98
CA GLY A 443 26.10 5.91 -15.31
C GLY A 443 25.87 6.88 -14.15
N LEU A 444 24.65 6.94 -13.61
CA LEU A 444 24.31 7.79 -12.48
C LEU A 444 24.60 7.05 -11.16
N PRO A 445 25.06 7.76 -10.11
CA PRO A 445 25.08 7.18 -8.78
C PRO A 445 23.66 6.82 -8.35
N THR A 446 23.49 5.66 -7.71
CA THR A 446 22.20 5.24 -7.18
C THR A 446 21.96 5.91 -5.83
N GLU A 447 20.79 6.51 -5.65
CA GLU A 447 20.45 7.14 -4.38
C GLU A 447 19.83 6.16 -3.37
N PHE A 448 19.22 5.09 -3.88
CA PHE A 448 18.81 3.92 -3.11
C PHE A 448 19.80 2.80 -3.39
N ASP A 449 20.59 2.39 -2.40
CA ASP A 449 21.56 1.29 -2.54
C ASP A 449 20.85 -0.07 -2.60
N MET A 450 20.21 -0.33 -3.75
CA MET A 450 19.56 -1.59 -4.02
C MET A 450 20.57 -2.72 -4.22
N GLY A 451 21.85 -2.40 -4.51
CA GLY A 451 22.94 -3.37 -4.58
C GLY A 451 23.12 -4.10 -3.25
N ARG A 452 23.19 -3.35 -2.13
CA ARG A 452 23.25 -3.91 -0.78
C ARG A 452 22.01 -4.73 -0.44
N VAL A 453 20.81 -4.22 -0.74
CA VAL A 453 19.53 -4.92 -0.49
C VAL A 453 19.48 -6.26 -1.23
N ILE A 454 19.88 -6.27 -2.50
CA ILE A 454 19.93 -7.51 -3.30
C ILE A 454 21.00 -8.45 -2.75
N GLY A 455 22.15 -7.93 -2.30
CA GLY A 455 23.19 -8.69 -1.63
C GLY A 455 22.67 -9.42 -0.39
N GLU A 456 22.04 -8.69 0.53
CA GLU A 456 21.41 -9.24 1.73
C GLU A 456 20.33 -10.27 1.36
N GLY A 457 19.46 -9.94 0.39
CA GLY A 457 18.42 -10.84 -0.07
C GLY A 457 18.91 -12.18 -0.63
N LYS A 458 20.08 -12.21 -1.27
CA LYS A 458 20.72 -13.45 -1.74
C LYS A 458 21.19 -14.35 -0.60
N THR A 459 21.45 -13.80 0.59
CA THR A 459 21.85 -14.56 1.79
C THR A 459 20.67 -15.14 2.57
N LEU A 460 19.44 -14.74 2.24
CA LEU A 460 18.23 -15.25 2.91
C LEU A 460 18.03 -16.74 2.64
N SER A 461 17.56 -17.46 3.67
CA SER A 461 17.24 -18.88 3.56
C SER A 461 15.98 -19.08 2.73
N LYS A 462 16.16 -19.53 1.48
CA LYS A 462 15.05 -19.91 0.59
C LYS A 462 14.18 -21.01 1.18
N SER A 463 14.80 -21.99 1.86
CA SER A 463 14.06 -23.07 2.53
C SER A 463 13.10 -22.51 3.57
N LYS A 464 13.53 -21.53 4.38
CA LYS A 464 12.67 -20.88 5.37
C LYS A 464 11.57 -20.04 4.71
N LEU A 465 11.88 -19.25 3.68
CA LEU A 465 10.89 -18.42 2.98
C LEU A 465 9.78 -19.26 2.33
N TYR A 466 10.16 -20.21 1.47
CA TYR A 466 9.20 -21.03 0.73
C TYR A 466 8.54 -22.10 1.61
N GLY A 467 9.27 -22.63 2.61
CA GLY A 467 8.72 -23.58 3.57
C GLY A 467 7.63 -22.93 4.45
N ASN A 468 7.88 -21.73 4.96
CA ASN A 468 6.86 -20.97 5.70
C ASN A 468 5.66 -20.66 4.81
N PHE A 469 5.89 -20.18 3.59
CA PHE A 469 4.83 -19.87 2.64
C PHE A 469 3.94 -21.08 2.32
N PHE A 470 4.53 -22.23 1.98
CA PHE A 470 3.75 -23.44 1.67
C PHE A 470 2.90 -23.88 2.87
N LEU A 471 3.49 -23.91 4.06
CA LEU A 471 2.76 -24.25 5.27
C LEU A 471 1.65 -23.23 5.55
N ASP A 472 1.88 -21.94 5.33
CA ASP A 472 0.86 -20.91 5.51
C ASP A 472 -0.29 -21.08 4.50
N VAL A 473 -0.02 -21.41 3.24
CA VAL A 473 -1.04 -21.71 2.23
C VAL A 473 -1.88 -22.92 2.64
N VAL A 474 -1.26 -23.99 3.14
CA VAL A 474 -1.97 -25.16 3.68
C VAL A 474 -2.85 -24.76 4.88
N LEU A 475 -2.33 -23.92 5.77
CA LEU A 475 -3.07 -23.44 6.94
C LEU A 475 -4.22 -22.51 6.59
N TYR A 476 -4.12 -21.73 5.50
CA TYR A 476 -5.26 -20.96 5.00
C TYR A 476 -6.45 -21.86 4.64
N GLY A 477 -6.19 -23.06 4.12
CA GLY A 477 -7.19 -24.08 3.80
C GLY A 477 -7.45 -25.10 4.91
N ALA A 478 -6.93 -24.91 6.12
CA ALA A 478 -6.99 -25.92 7.19
C ALA A 478 -8.44 -26.38 7.51
N GLU A 479 -9.41 -25.46 7.47
CA GLU A 479 -10.82 -25.79 7.71
C GLU A 479 -11.37 -26.72 6.62
N THR A 480 -11.04 -26.44 5.35
CA THR A 480 -11.48 -27.25 4.20
C THR A 480 -10.77 -28.59 4.15
N ILE A 481 -9.47 -28.64 4.44
CA ILE A 481 -8.70 -29.88 4.52
C ILE A 481 -9.22 -30.74 5.68
N GLY A 482 -9.49 -30.11 6.82
CA GLY A 482 -10.12 -30.76 7.97
C GLY A 482 -11.49 -31.35 7.62
N LEU A 483 -12.33 -30.62 6.89
CA LEU A 483 -13.61 -31.12 6.40
C LEU A 483 -13.44 -32.35 5.50
N LEU A 484 -12.55 -32.28 4.50
CA LEU A 484 -12.31 -33.36 3.55
C LEU A 484 -11.76 -34.61 4.25
N ALA A 485 -10.78 -34.45 5.15
CA ALA A 485 -10.25 -35.55 5.95
C ALA A 485 -11.35 -36.17 6.83
N GLY A 486 -12.17 -35.33 7.46
CA GLY A 486 -13.32 -35.77 8.24
C GLY A 486 -14.37 -36.52 7.42
N LEU A 487 -14.62 -36.10 6.17
CA LEU A 487 -15.51 -36.82 5.23
C LEU A 487 -14.93 -38.18 4.82
N VAL A 488 -13.62 -38.28 4.57
CA VAL A 488 -12.97 -39.56 4.27
C VAL A 488 -13.11 -40.51 5.46
N ILE A 489 -12.82 -40.04 6.69
CA ILE A 489 -13.01 -40.84 7.91
C ILE A 489 -14.48 -41.23 8.08
N ALA A 490 -15.41 -40.31 7.81
CA ALA A 490 -16.85 -40.59 7.87
C ALA A 490 -17.24 -41.73 6.93
N THR A 491 -16.75 -41.74 5.68
CA THR A 491 -17.06 -42.82 4.72
C THR A 491 -16.54 -44.18 5.20
N ILE A 492 -15.35 -44.22 5.81
CA ILE A 492 -14.78 -45.46 6.37
C ILE A 492 -15.65 -45.95 7.55
N LEU A 493 -15.98 -45.05 8.48
CA LEU A 493 -16.79 -45.38 9.66
C LEU A 493 -18.23 -45.77 9.30
N TRP A 494 -18.76 -45.21 8.21
CA TRP A 494 -20.08 -45.57 7.67
C TRP A 494 -20.15 -47.04 7.27
N THR A 495 -19.07 -47.59 6.66
CA THR A 495 -19.03 -49.01 6.29
C THR A 495 -19.13 -49.96 7.49
N SER A 496 -18.73 -49.48 8.67
CA SER A 496 -18.80 -50.21 9.94
C SER A 496 -20.02 -49.83 10.77
N ASN A 497 -20.99 -49.11 10.18
CA ASN A 497 -22.21 -48.62 10.82
C ASN A 497 -21.95 -47.85 12.15
N SER A 498 -20.82 -47.14 12.22
CA SER A 498 -20.41 -46.43 13.43
C SER A 498 -21.06 -45.04 13.51
N PRO A 499 -21.71 -44.67 14.64
CA PRO A 499 -22.30 -43.34 14.84
C PRO A 499 -21.29 -42.18 14.70
N TRP A 500 -20.00 -42.47 14.84
CA TRP A 500 -18.90 -41.52 14.66
C TRP A 500 -18.76 -41.00 13.22
N ALA A 501 -19.39 -41.66 12.24
CA ALA A 501 -19.41 -41.19 10.86
C ALA A 501 -20.00 -39.77 10.74
N PHE A 502 -21.02 -39.44 11.54
CA PHE A 502 -21.62 -38.10 11.55
C PHE A 502 -20.75 -37.05 12.28
N ALA A 503 -19.88 -37.50 13.19
CA ALA A 503 -19.02 -36.62 13.99
C ALA A 503 -17.76 -36.19 13.24
N ALA A 504 -17.18 -37.09 12.45
CA ALA A 504 -15.86 -36.92 11.85
C ALA A 504 -15.69 -35.63 11.01
N PRO A 505 -16.65 -35.18 10.19
CA PRO A 505 -16.51 -33.92 9.44
C PRO A 505 -16.44 -32.69 10.34
N PHE A 506 -17.27 -32.63 11.39
CA PHE A 506 -17.29 -31.50 12.34
C PHE A 506 -16.02 -31.46 13.18
N ILE A 507 -15.56 -32.62 13.65
CA ILE A 507 -14.29 -32.75 14.37
C ILE A 507 -13.13 -32.30 13.46
N GLY A 508 -13.11 -32.75 12.20
CA GLY A 508 -12.10 -32.38 11.22
C GLY A 508 -12.01 -30.86 11.00
N VAL A 509 -13.15 -30.18 10.77
CA VAL A 509 -13.19 -28.71 10.67
C VAL A 509 -12.72 -28.06 11.96
N GLY A 510 -13.20 -28.52 13.12
CA GLY A 510 -12.87 -27.94 14.42
C GLY A 510 -11.38 -28.03 14.74
N VAL A 511 -10.75 -29.17 14.46
CA VAL A 511 -9.29 -29.37 14.57
C VAL A 511 -8.54 -28.45 13.61
N GLY A 512 -9.01 -28.32 12.36
CA GLY A 512 -8.43 -27.40 11.37
C GLY A 512 -8.41 -25.95 11.86
N ILE A 513 -9.53 -25.46 12.42
CA ILE A 513 -9.62 -24.11 13.00
C ILE A 513 -8.64 -23.93 14.16
N ILE A 514 -8.54 -24.92 15.07
CA ILE A 514 -7.64 -24.83 16.24
C ILE A 514 -6.18 -24.83 15.81
N ILE A 515 -5.76 -25.71 14.91
CA ILE A 515 -4.39 -25.77 14.39
C ILE A 515 -4.00 -24.43 13.76
N LYS A 516 -4.87 -23.90 12.90
CA LYS A 516 -4.67 -22.59 12.27
C LYS A 516 -4.55 -21.48 13.32
N ALA A 517 -5.43 -21.46 14.34
CA ALA A 517 -5.39 -20.47 15.41
C ALA A 517 -4.10 -20.52 16.23
N LEU A 518 -3.56 -21.71 16.51
CA LEU A 518 -2.30 -21.87 17.24
C LEU A 518 -1.09 -21.31 16.48
N VAL A 519 -1.09 -21.44 15.16
CA VAL A 519 -0.04 -20.86 14.30
C VAL A 519 -0.24 -19.36 14.10
N MET A 520 -1.49 -18.92 13.95
CA MET A 520 -1.82 -17.50 13.79
C MET A 520 -1.49 -16.68 15.03
N PHE A 521 -1.66 -17.26 16.22
CA PHE A 521 -1.56 -16.57 17.50
C PHE A 521 -0.60 -17.31 18.45
N PRO A 522 0.72 -17.30 18.17
CA PRO A 522 1.71 -17.95 19.01
C PRO A 522 1.77 -17.31 20.41
N ASP A 523 2.50 -17.96 21.32
CA ASP A 523 2.66 -17.45 22.68
C ASP A 523 3.30 -16.05 22.68
N TYR A 524 2.77 -15.16 23.51
CA TYR A 524 3.14 -13.75 23.59
C TYR A 524 3.71 -13.35 24.95
N LYS A 525 3.83 -14.31 25.89
CA LYS A 525 4.35 -14.05 27.24
C LYS A 525 5.77 -13.45 27.26
N GLN A 526 6.57 -13.76 26.25
CA GLN A 526 7.93 -13.24 26.06
C GLN A 526 8.03 -12.37 24.80
N ALA A 527 6.96 -11.63 24.46
CA ALA A 527 6.99 -10.72 23.32
C ALA A 527 8.13 -9.70 23.50
N PRO A 528 9.08 -9.59 22.55
CA PRO A 528 10.16 -8.63 22.64
C PRO A 528 9.64 -7.20 22.48
N GLU A 529 10.25 -6.28 23.20
CA GLU A 529 10.14 -4.85 22.93
C GLU A 529 10.90 -4.54 21.63
N THR A 530 10.20 -3.90 20.70
CA THR A 530 10.70 -3.61 19.36
C THR A 530 10.10 -2.31 18.86
N ASP A 531 10.52 -1.88 17.68
CA ASP A 531 9.97 -0.74 16.98
C ASP A 531 9.31 -1.16 15.66
N VAL A 532 8.45 -0.30 15.13
CA VAL A 532 7.71 -0.51 13.89
C VAL A 532 8.64 -0.76 12.70
N LEU A 533 9.74 -0.03 12.54
CA LEU A 533 10.65 -0.23 11.41
C LEU A 533 11.33 -1.60 11.45
N THR A 534 11.79 -2.03 12.63
CA THR A 534 12.40 -3.34 12.82
C THR A 534 11.45 -4.46 12.40
N LEU A 535 10.17 -4.37 12.80
CA LEU A 535 9.13 -5.31 12.37
C LEU A 535 8.89 -5.26 10.86
N MET A 536 8.78 -4.05 10.28
CA MET A 536 8.57 -3.86 8.85
C MET A 536 9.74 -4.34 7.98
N SER A 537 10.94 -4.40 8.56
CA SER A 537 12.18 -4.82 7.89
C SER A 537 12.42 -6.32 7.95
N ASP A 538 11.56 -7.12 8.61
CA ASP A 538 11.71 -8.58 8.66
C ASP A 538 11.30 -9.21 7.31
N PRO A 539 12.25 -9.78 6.54
CA PRO A 539 11.94 -10.41 5.27
C PRO A 539 11.16 -11.73 5.41
N TYR A 540 11.13 -12.35 6.59
CA TYR A 540 10.43 -13.62 6.86
C TYR A 540 9.02 -13.43 7.42
N ALA A 541 8.60 -12.18 7.67
CA ALA A 541 7.28 -11.88 8.19
C ALA A 541 6.17 -12.38 7.25
N SER A 542 5.06 -12.82 7.84
CA SER A 542 3.94 -13.47 7.16
C SER A 542 2.63 -12.74 7.46
N PRO A 543 1.66 -12.76 6.53
CA PRO A 543 0.31 -12.30 6.82
C PRO A 543 -0.46 -13.29 7.73
N LEU A 544 -0.08 -14.58 7.74
CA LEU A 544 -0.75 -15.63 8.51
C LEU A 544 -0.05 -15.95 9.84
N ARG A 545 1.27 -15.86 9.95
CA ARG A 545 1.96 -16.07 11.22
C ARG A 545 2.16 -14.77 11.96
N GLY A 546 1.48 -14.64 13.09
CA GLY A 546 1.65 -13.50 13.96
C GLY A 546 3.02 -13.51 14.64
N GLN A 547 3.79 -12.43 14.53
CA GLN A 547 5.02 -12.24 15.30
C GLN A 547 4.68 -11.47 16.59
N PRO A 548 4.82 -12.08 17.78
CA PRO A 548 4.52 -11.37 19.03
C PRO A 548 5.48 -10.19 19.19
N ALA A 549 4.95 -9.02 19.52
CA ALA A 549 5.72 -7.80 19.69
C ALA A 549 5.05 -6.86 20.70
N LYS A 550 5.89 -6.13 21.44
CA LYS A 550 5.48 -5.01 22.29
C LYS A 550 6.01 -3.70 21.68
N LEU A 551 5.11 -2.75 21.47
CA LEU A 551 5.38 -1.44 20.90
C LEU A 551 4.96 -0.34 21.89
N GLU A 552 5.70 0.75 21.93
CA GLU A 552 5.38 1.95 22.70
C GLU A 552 5.35 3.16 21.77
N GLY A 553 4.31 3.97 21.86
CA GLY A 553 4.14 5.15 21.01
C GLY A 553 2.80 5.84 21.21
N VAL A 554 2.50 6.81 20.36
CA VAL A 554 1.26 7.58 20.44
C VAL A 554 0.17 6.87 19.65
N LEU A 555 -1.02 6.75 20.24
CA LEU A 555 -2.19 6.24 19.54
C LEU A 555 -2.78 7.32 18.65
N ILE A 556 -2.88 7.05 17.36
CA ILE A 556 -3.46 7.96 16.37
C ILE A 556 -4.52 7.20 15.54
N GLY A 557 -5.27 7.91 14.72
CA GLY A 557 -6.32 7.33 13.88
C GLY A 557 -7.63 8.09 13.99
N ARG A 558 -8.66 7.55 13.34
CA ARG A 558 -9.94 8.26 13.13
C ARG A 558 -11.05 7.79 14.08
N GLY A 559 -10.94 6.57 14.60
CA GLY A 559 -11.97 6.00 15.47
C GLY A 559 -13.21 5.48 14.74
N ASP A 560 -13.14 5.34 13.41
CA ASP A 560 -14.28 4.99 12.57
C ASP A 560 -14.72 3.54 12.76
N ALA A 561 -15.88 3.38 13.40
CA ALA A 561 -16.53 2.10 13.62
C ALA A 561 -17.00 1.49 12.28
N GLY A 562 -16.29 0.48 11.77
CA GLY A 562 -16.73 -0.29 10.59
C GLY A 562 -15.66 -0.61 9.53
N TYR A 563 -14.44 -0.08 9.69
CA TYR A 563 -13.34 -0.42 8.77
C TYR A 563 -12.79 -1.84 9.03
N GLN A 564 -12.14 -2.48 8.04
CA GLN A 564 -11.55 -3.84 8.18
C GLN A 564 -10.64 -4.00 9.41
N PHE A 565 -10.06 -2.91 9.92
CA PHE A 565 -9.19 -2.87 11.11
C PHE A 565 -9.90 -2.43 12.41
N GLY A 566 -11.21 -2.20 12.39
CA GLY A 566 -12.04 -2.01 13.59
C GLY A 566 -12.04 -0.61 14.22
N SER A 567 -11.31 0.37 13.69
CA SER A 567 -11.42 1.82 14.05
C SER A 567 -10.44 2.74 13.29
N ASP A 568 -9.79 2.25 12.24
CA ASP A 568 -8.59 2.88 11.65
C ASP A 568 -7.55 3.29 12.72
N LEU A 569 -7.42 2.46 13.77
CA LEU A 569 -6.50 2.69 14.88
C LEU A 569 -5.07 2.44 14.39
N LYS A 570 -4.14 3.32 14.73
CA LYS A 570 -2.72 3.15 14.41
C LYS A 570 -1.90 3.53 15.63
N ILE A 571 -0.77 2.84 15.82
CA ILE A 571 0.26 3.28 16.75
C ILE A 571 1.36 3.96 15.96
N GLN A 572 1.80 5.12 16.44
CA GLN A 572 2.90 5.89 15.89
C GLN A 572 4.03 5.94 16.93
N ASP A 573 5.09 5.17 16.69
CA ASP A 573 6.30 5.25 17.49
C ASP A 573 7.33 6.18 16.82
N ARG A 574 8.54 6.27 17.38
CA ARG A 574 9.67 7.03 16.80
C ARG A 574 10.10 6.53 15.43
N SER A 575 9.75 5.29 15.09
CA SER A 575 10.19 4.56 13.90
C SER A 575 9.08 4.42 12.84
N GLY A 576 7.82 4.72 13.11
CA GLY A 576 6.81 4.40 12.11
C GLY A 576 5.39 4.46 12.58
N MET A 577 4.51 4.18 11.62
CA MET A 577 3.09 3.99 11.90
C MET A 577 2.68 2.56 11.54
N LEU A 578 1.91 1.95 12.42
CA LEU A 578 1.41 0.60 12.23
C LEU A 578 -0.08 0.53 12.56
N TYR A 579 -0.87 -0.07 11.66
CA TYR A 579 -2.29 -0.30 11.92
C TYR A 579 -2.47 -1.28 13.08
N LEU A 580 -3.37 -0.95 13.99
CA LEU A 580 -3.79 -1.81 15.08
C LEU A 580 -5.16 -2.37 14.75
N HIS A 581 -5.26 -3.69 14.73
CA HIS A 581 -6.51 -4.39 14.54
C HIS A 581 -7.08 -4.79 15.90
N TYR A 582 -8.30 -4.36 16.19
CA TYR A 582 -9.01 -4.67 17.44
C TYR A 582 -10.12 -5.71 17.19
N ALA A 583 -10.18 -6.73 18.05
CA ALA A 583 -11.25 -7.73 18.05
C ALA A 583 -11.96 -7.80 19.41
N SER A 584 -13.26 -7.49 19.42
CA SER A 584 -14.11 -7.62 20.59
C SER A 584 -14.56 -9.06 20.83
N ARG A 585 -14.72 -9.42 22.10
CA ARG A 585 -15.40 -10.67 22.50
C ARG A 585 -16.83 -10.78 21.97
N PHE A 586 -17.49 -9.65 21.69
CA PHE A 586 -18.86 -9.61 21.15
C PHE A 586 -18.89 -9.49 19.62
N GLY A 587 -17.77 -9.77 18.95
CA GLY A 587 -17.68 -9.78 17.50
C GLY A 587 -17.92 -8.39 16.88
N PRO A 588 -18.54 -8.30 15.69
CA PRO A 588 -18.73 -7.05 14.96
C PRO A 588 -19.47 -5.96 15.73
N ILE A 589 -20.47 -6.32 16.54
CA ILE A 589 -21.23 -5.37 17.37
C ILE A 589 -20.32 -4.73 18.42
N GLY A 590 -19.47 -5.54 19.06
CA GLY A 590 -18.50 -5.04 20.04
C GLY A 590 -17.42 -4.17 19.40
N ASN A 591 -16.96 -4.50 18.20
CA ASN A 591 -16.02 -3.66 17.44
C ASN A 591 -16.64 -2.29 17.13
N PHE A 592 -17.89 -2.29 16.68
CA PHE A 592 -18.62 -1.07 16.38
C PHE A 592 -18.78 -0.16 17.61
N LEU A 593 -19.18 -0.73 18.75
CA LEU A 593 -19.32 0.01 20.01
C LEU A 593 -17.98 0.55 20.53
N PHE A 594 -16.89 -0.21 20.37
CA PHE A 594 -15.55 0.23 20.74
C PHE A 594 -15.12 1.45 19.93
N GLY A 595 -15.25 1.38 18.60
CA GLY A 595 -14.93 2.49 17.69
C GLY A 595 -15.67 3.76 18.05
N MET A 596 -17.00 3.69 18.18
CA MET A 596 -17.83 4.87 18.44
C MET A 596 -17.59 5.54 19.79
N LYS A 597 -17.36 4.76 20.86
CA LYS A 597 -17.42 5.30 22.24
C LYS A 597 -16.09 5.41 22.95
N ARG A 598 -15.10 4.60 22.57
CA ARG A 598 -13.87 4.44 23.37
C ARG A 598 -12.61 4.88 22.64
N VAL A 599 -12.56 4.73 21.31
CA VAL A 599 -11.36 5.09 20.54
C VAL A 599 -11.06 6.58 20.62
N GLN A 600 -12.06 7.45 20.45
CA GLN A 600 -11.86 8.90 20.53
C GLN A 600 -11.19 9.35 21.84
N SER A 601 -11.49 8.68 22.96
CA SER A 601 -10.90 8.99 24.27
C SER A 601 -9.43 8.56 24.43
N LEU A 602 -8.93 7.71 23.53
CA LEU A 602 -7.57 7.16 23.57
C LEU A 602 -6.64 7.80 22.53
N LEU A 603 -7.20 8.50 21.53
CA LEU A 603 -6.42 9.17 20.50
C LEU A 603 -5.56 10.29 21.11
N GLY A 604 -4.33 10.40 20.64
CA GLY A 604 -3.33 11.37 21.09
C GLY A 604 -2.61 11.00 22.39
N GLN A 605 -2.89 9.85 23.00
CA GLN A 605 -2.24 9.39 24.23
C GLN A 605 -1.04 8.49 23.93
N ASP A 606 -0.04 8.53 24.80
CA ASP A 606 1.02 7.53 24.84
C ASP A 606 0.45 6.19 25.33
N VAL A 607 0.72 5.15 24.55
CA VAL A 607 0.20 3.80 24.75
C VAL A 607 1.28 2.74 24.59
N GLY A 608 1.20 1.72 25.44
CA GLY A 608 1.87 0.43 25.22
C GLY A 608 0.91 -0.52 24.52
N ALA A 609 1.29 -1.03 23.35
CA ALA A 609 0.55 -2.03 22.60
C ALA A 609 1.30 -3.37 22.61
N VAL A 610 0.60 -4.44 23.00
CA VAL A 610 1.07 -5.81 22.87
C VAL A 610 0.18 -6.53 21.88
N GLY A 611 0.78 -7.20 20.91
CA GLY A 611 0.03 -7.87 19.85
C GLY A 611 0.89 -8.78 18.97
N TRP A 612 0.27 -9.28 17.91
CA TRP A 612 0.96 -10.05 16.88
C TRP A 612 1.08 -9.22 15.60
N PHE A 613 2.31 -8.83 15.27
CA PHE A 613 2.64 -8.19 14.00
C PHE A 613 2.44 -9.15 12.83
N ARG A 614 1.90 -8.62 11.73
CA ARG A 614 1.69 -9.32 10.47
C ARG A 614 2.12 -8.45 9.31
N ARG A 615 2.74 -9.10 8.32
CA ARG A 615 3.20 -8.43 7.11
C ARG A 615 2.40 -8.87 5.89
N GLY A 616 1.61 -7.94 5.38
CA GLY A 616 1.12 -7.96 4.01
C GLY A 616 1.53 -6.66 3.29
N VAL A 617 0.85 -6.33 2.19
CA VAL A 617 1.05 -5.05 1.47
C VAL A 617 0.83 -3.84 2.40
N ALA A 618 -0.24 -3.90 3.20
CA ALA A 618 -0.45 -3.01 4.35
C ALA A 618 -0.14 -3.82 5.63
N PRO A 619 0.94 -3.52 6.37
CA PRO A 619 1.24 -4.20 7.63
C PRO A 619 0.29 -3.79 8.75
N TRP A 620 0.01 -4.71 9.68
CA TRP A 620 -0.83 -4.45 10.85
C TRP A 620 -0.39 -5.29 12.04
N MET A 621 -0.92 -4.97 13.23
CA MET A 621 -0.78 -5.75 14.44
C MET A 621 -2.17 -6.16 14.95
N ASP A 622 -2.39 -7.46 15.11
CA ASP A 622 -3.55 -7.96 15.85
C ASP A 622 -3.32 -7.69 17.34
N LEU A 623 -4.09 -6.75 17.88
CA LEU A 623 -3.95 -6.31 19.26
C LEU A 623 -4.33 -7.45 20.23
N ILE A 624 -3.57 -7.59 21.30
CA ILE A 624 -3.92 -8.39 22.49
C ILE A 624 -4.35 -7.46 23.60
N GLN A 625 -3.51 -6.46 23.88
CA GLN A 625 -3.72 -5.50 24.94
C GLN A 625 -3.16 -4.14 24.53
N LEU A 626 -3.92 -3.10 24.82
CA LEU A 626 -3.49 -1.71 24.73
C LEU A 626 -3.60 -1.10 26.12
N GLN A 627 -2.53 -0.48 26.59
CA GLN A 627 -2.49 0.22 27.87
C GLN A 627 -2.17 1.69 27.61
N SER A 628 -3.08 2.57 27.99
CA SER A 628 -2.85 4.02 27.99
C SER A 628 -2.17 4.46 29.29
N GLU A 629 -1.39 5.53 29.20
CA GLU A 629 -0.78 6.22 30.34
C GLU A 629 -1.82 6.57 31.44
N ASN A 630 -3.07 6.86 31.05
CA ASN A 630 -4.18 7.14 31.95
C ASN A 630 -4.73 5.89 32.67
N GLY A 631 -4.02 4.75 32.61
CA GLY A 631 -4.41 3.48 33.22
C GLY A 631 -5.54 2.74 32.51
N THR A 632 -6.01 3.24 31.37
CA THR A 632 -7.07 2.57 30.60
C THR A 632 -6.48 1.36 29.89
N ILE A 633 -6.99 0.17 30.21
CA ILE A 633 -6.62 -1.08 29.56
C ILE A 633 -7.72 -1.51 28.61
N VAL A 634 -7.35 -1.77 27.36
CA VAL A 634 -8.22 -2.33 26.32
C VAL A 634 -7.71 -3.71 25.94
N ASN A 635 -8.53 -4.74 26.19
CA ASN A 635 -8.23 -6.11 25.83
C ASN A 635 -8.92 -6.49 24.52
N SER A 636 -8.21 -7.24 23.68
CA SER A 636 -8.62 -7.71 22.38
C SER A 636 -8.52 -9.23 22.29
N TYR A 637 -9.45 -9.85 21.56
CA TYR A 637 -9.82 -11.26 21.72
C TYR A 637 -9.76 -12.04 20.39
N HIS A 638 -8.72 -11.82 19.58
CA HIS A 638 -8.57 -12.50 18.28
C HIS A 638 -8.62 -14.03 18.36
N ARG A 639 -8.03 -14.62 19.41
CA ARG A 639 -8.03 -16.07 19.65
C ARG A 639 -9.43 -16.61 20.00
N PHE A 640 -10.24 -15.82 20.70
CA PHE A 640 -11.43 -16.30 21.42
C PHE A 640 -12.42 -17.04 20.51
N TRP A 641 -12.81 -16.42 19.41
CA TRP A 641 -13.78 -17.01 18.49
C TRP A 641 -13.23 -18.22 17.74
N SER A 642 -11.94 -18.25 17.40
CA SER A 642 -11.33 -19.42 16.77
C SER A 642 -11.37 -20.64 17.69
N PHE A 643 -11.04 -20.49 18.97
CA PHE A 643 -11.10 -21.59 19.93
C PHE A 643 -12.54 -22.01 20.26
N ILE A 644 -13.47 -21.05 20.38
CA ILE A 644 -14.89 -21.36 20.63
C ILE A 644 -15.53 -22.08 19.44
N LEU A 645 -15.32 -21.60 18.22
CA LEU A 645 -15.89 -22.24 17.03
C LEU A 645 -15.23 -23.60 16.79
N GLY A 646 -13.90 -23.68 16.89
CA GLY A 646 -13.18 -24.93 16.72
C GLY A 646 -13.56 -25.98 17.76
N GLY A 647 -13.54 -25.62 19.05
CA GLY A 647 -13.95 -26.50 20.13
C GLY A 647 -15.45 -26.83 20.09
N GLY A 648 -16.29 -25.85 19.78
CA GLY A 648 -17.74 -26.02 19.64
C GLY A 648 -18.10 -27.02 18.54
N LEU A 649 -17.44 -26.97 17.38
CA LEU A 649 -17.63 -27.95 16.31
C LEU A 649 -17.21 -29.36 16.73
N ILE A 650 -16.13 -29.50 17.50
CA ILE A 650 -15.71 -30.80 18.05
C ILE A 650 -16.77 -31.35 19.01
N VAL A 651 -17.29 -30.51 19.92
CA VAL A 651 -18.35 -30.89 20.86
C VAL A 651 -19.64 -31.27 20.14
N VAL A 652 -20.06 -30.50 19.13
CA VAL A 652 -21.22 -30.81 18.30
C VAL A 652 -21.03 -32.15 17.58
N GLY A 653 -19.84 -32.39 17.02
CA GLY A 653 -19.50 -33.68 16.41
C GLY A 653 -19.66 -34.83 17.40
N ILE A 654 -19.10 -34.71 18.60
CA ILE A 654 -19.23 -35.73 19.66
C ILE A 654 -20.70 -35.93 20.05
N ALA A 655 -21.46 -34.86 20.27
CA ALA A 655 -22.88 -34.93 20.62
C ALA A 655 -23.71 -35.64 19.55
N LEU A 656 -23.43 -35.40 18.26
CA LEU A 656 -24.08 -36.10 17.15
C LEU A 656 -23.78 -37.61 17.21
N SER A 657 -22.53 -38.01 17.49
CA SER A 657 -22.21 -39.45 17.62
C SER A 657 -23.00 -40.12 18.74
N VAL A 658 -23.20 -39.45 19.88
CA VAL A 658 -23.98 -39.98 21.00
C VAL A 658 -25.47 -40.07 20.63
N PHE A 659 -26.01 -39.03 19.98
CA PHE A 659 -27.41 -38.99 19.54
C PHE A 659 -27.74 -40.12 18.56
N PHE A 660 -26.86 -40.41 17.59
CA PHE A 660 -27.05 -41.50 16.62
C PHE A 660 -26.65 -42.88 17.13
N SER A 661 -26.06 -42.96 18.33
CA SER A 661 -25.80 -44.23 19.03
C SER A 661 -26.96 -44.68 19.93
N SER A 662 -27.88 -43.75 20.21
CA SER A 662 -29.14 -43.97 20.94
C SER A 662 -30.24 -44.34 19.96
#